data_AF-A0A950HFB1-F1
#
_entry.id   AF-A0A950HFB1-F1
#
_cell.length_a   1.000
_cell.length_b   1.000
_cell.length_c   1.000
_cell.angle_alpha   90.00
_cell.angle_beta   90.00
_cell.angle_gamma   90.00
#
_symmetry.space_group_name_H-M   'P 1'
#
loop_
_entity.id
_entity.type
_entity.pdbx_description
1 polymer ?
#
loop_
_entity_poly.entity_id
_entity_poly.type
_entity_poly.pdbx_seq_one_letter_code
_entity_poly.pdbx_strand_id
1 'polypeptide(L)'
;MSYRLGVDLGTTFVAAALSTAAGVEMFTLGDRSVVAPAAVYLREDGTVVTGEAAGLRVVSSPDRGGREFKRRLGNPTPMILGGQPYTVTELLGFLLRDVLRKVTETEGEPPDHVVLTHPANWGPFRRALFEEVPHLVGLENPHLVTEPEAAAAHYAASRQLDDGQTVAVYDLGGGTFDATVLRKHPGSVEIIGTPEGIERLGGVDFDDAILSYVDYSAGGALRELDLRDPQTTVALARLRQDCILAKEALSVDTETILPVFLPGRHFDVRITRSDFEDMVRAPIESTIGALSRTLRSAQIEPADLGAVLLVGGSSRIPLVARMVSAELGRPTVIDTHPKYAVALGAATLAARRAHPHYDGPHHDAGRSIGHSAAAPSGALPTPRTPSHDALPSAARPTPEGGAARRAATGQAPAPKATSRPPPLAGTPPRDSRQPGTGAGPGLPRSASGTEGAITIDPITPAGPPSPGGLTVRGRRLRALIGTGALLVLAGLIVLVVFVATNLLRAPSPSGSAPESAPTTAGAAGPEHAIPALGATIAVGSTPTFVAISPTGRQAYVARGNAGVVTVLDTAINHVTATVPIAAGPPQFLAFAPDGRRLYISIFNDQATIHVIDVLDTAANTVIATIPQPARPFLPAVTPDGKRLFVPNHDTAAVSVIDTATNAVIAQIKVAPNPHWVAFSRDGRLAYTANHESNVVSVIDTATLKVLATIPVGTSPHSVAISLDRPLVASANYDANSVTEIDTTTNKVVATIPVERNPRDIAWAPDGQFAYVVNEGSNSISVIDARTNQVTATIPTGGSPNTIAILPDGRKAYVSNLDSGTLTTLELAG
;
A
#
# COMPACT_ATOMS: atom_id res chain seq x y z
N MET A 1 -15.64 39.85 -1.70
CA MET A 1 -14.81 40.42 -2.80
C MET A 1 -14.46 39.26 -3.72
N SER A 2 -14.33 39.44 -5.05
CA SER A 2 -13.89 38.37 -5.97
C SER A 2 -12.72 37.54 -5.39
N TYR A 3 -12.96 36.24 -5.20
CA TYR A 3 -12.04 35.29 -4.60
C TYR A 3 -12.21 33.90 -5.22
N ARG A 4 -11.16 33.09 -5.14
CA ARG A 4 -11.13 31.72 -5.66
C ARG A 4 -10.82 30.75 -4.55
N LEU A 5 -11.33 29.53 -4.67
CA LEU A 5 -11.25 28.51 -3.63
C LEU A 5 -10.48 27.29 -4.15
N GLY A 6 -9.43 26.88 -3.44
CA GLY A 6 -8.85 25.54 -3.54
C GLY A 6 -9.41 24.65 -2.44
N VAL A 7 -9.88 23.45 -2.76
CA VAL A 7 -10.35 22.45 -1.78
C VAL A 7 -9.64 21.13 -2.00
N ASP A 8 -9.08 20.57 -0.94
CA ASP A 8 -8.64 19.19 -0.89
C ASP A 8 -9.68 18.35 -0.14
N LEU A 9 -10.32 17.44 -0.86
CA LEU A 9 -11.22 16.42 -0.32
C LEU A 9 -10.41 15.16 -0.02
N GLY A 10 -9.52 15.22 0.98
CA GLY A 10 -8.63 14.12 1.36
C GLY A 10 -9.34 12.94 2.03
N THR A 11 -8.63 11.81 2.16
CA THR A 11 -9.15 10.58 2.78
C THR A 11 -9.44 10.72 4.28
N THR A 12 -8.59 11.47 5.01
CA THR A 12 -8.65 11.63 6.48
C THR A 12 -9.06 13.04 6.89
N PHE A 13 -8.68 14.04 6.10
CA PHE A 13 -8.95 15.45 6.35
C PHE A 13 -9.43 16.14 5.08
N VAL A 14 -10.23 17.19 5.27
CA VAL A 14 -10.63 18.16 4.26
C VAL A 14 -9.94 19.48 4.57
N ALA A 15 -9.35 20.09 3.55
CA ALA A 15 -8.65 21.37 3.66
C ALA A 15 -9.17 22.36 2.61
N ALA A 16 -9.16 23.65 2.91
CA ALA A 16 -9.58 24.71 1.99
C ALA A 16 -8.62 25.90 2.08
N ALA A 17 -8.37 26.56 0.95
CA ALA A 17 -7.54 27.74 0.84
C ALA A 17 -8.17 28.76 -0.10
N LEU A 18 -8.04 30.05 0.24
CA LEU A 18 -8.54 31.16 -0.57
C LEU A 18 -7.39 31.74 -1.41
N SER A 19 -7.71 32.20 -2.61
CA SER A 19 -6.89 33.11 -3.39
C SER A 19 -7.64 34.43 -3.55
N THR A 20 -7.04 35.50 -3.01
CA THR A 20 -7.53 36.88 -3.05
C THR A 20 -6.48 37.79 -3.67
N ALA A 21 -6.77 39.09 -3.79
CA ALA A 21 -5.76 40.07 -4.20
C ALA A 21 -4.61 40.24 -3.19
N ALA A 22 -4.77 39.78 -1.94
CA ALA A 22 -3.74 39.84 -0.91
C ALA A 22 -2.75 38.65 -0.98
N GLY A 23 -3.13 37.54 -1.63
CA GLY A 23 -2.30 36.35 -1.75
C GLY A 23 -3.11 35.05 -1.71
N VAL A 24 -2.46 33.98 -1.26
CA VAL A 24 -3.08 32.67 -1.01
C VAL A 24 -2.94 32.33 0.47
N GLU A 25 -4.05 32.00 1.12
CA GLU A 25 -4.09 31.68 2.56
C GLU A 25 -5.04 30.52 2.88
N MET A 26 -4.85 29.89 4.04
CA MET A 26 -5.71 28.80 4.50
C MET A 26 -7.04 29.33 5.04
N PHE A 27 -8.14 28.67 4.65
CA PHE A 27 -9.44 28.88 5.27
C PHE A 27 -9.61 28.00 6.51
N THR A 28 -10.23 28.52 7.57
CA THR A 28 -10.42 27.79 8.84
C THR A 28 -11.73 26.98 8.81
N LEU A 29 -11.63 25.65 8.63
CA LEU A 29 -12.78 24.75 8.46
C LEU A 29 -13.31 24.10 9.76
N GLY A 30 -12.45 23.95 10.78
CA GLY A 30 -12.79 23.43 12.10
C GLY A 30 -12.75 24.52 13.18
N ASP A 31 -13.24 24.23 14.38
CA ASP A 31 -13.47 25.25 15.42
C ASP A 31 -12.16 25.92 15.89
N ARG A 32 -11.02 25.23 15.72
CA ARG A 32 -9.65 25.73 15.98
C ARG A 32 -8.60 25.22 14.99
N SER A 33 -9.02 24.77 13.80
CA SER A 33 -8.15 24.05 12.86
C SER A 33 -8.41 24.48 11.41
N VAL A 34 -7.32 24.67 10.66
CA VAL A 34 -7.35 24.94 9.21
C VAL A 34 -7.76 23.74 8.35
N VAL A 35 -7.89 22.55 8.97
CA VAL A 35 -8.44 21.34 8.35
C VAL A 35 -9.55 20.75 9.21
N ALA A 36 -10.53 20.12 8.58
CA ALA A 36 -11.60 19.38 9.24
C ALA A 36 -11.46 17.86 8.98
N PRO A 37 -11.87 16.96 9.89
CA PRO A 37 -11.94 15.53 9.60
C PRO A 37 -12.82 15.21 8.38
N ALA A 38 -12.39 14.29 7.52
CA ALA A 38 -13.19 13.72 6.43
C ALA A 38 -14.21 12.71 6.99
N ALA A 39 -15.16 13.23 7.78
CA ALA A 39 -16.14 12.46 8.53
C ALA A 39 -17.56 12.95 8.26
N VAL A 40 -18.51 12.01 8.26
CA VAL A 40 -19.96 12.24 8.14
C VAL A 40 -20.68 11.56 9.30
N TYR A 41 -21.82 12.11 9.71
CA TYR A 41 -22.65 11.54 10.78
C TYR A 41 -24.14 11.79 10.52
N LEU A 42 -24.94 10.72 10.49
CA LEU A 42 -26.40 10.81 10.33
C LEU A 42 -27.09 10.97 11.69
N ARG A 43 -27.72 12.12 11.94
CA ARG A 43 -28.55 12.35 13.13
C ARG A 43 -29.85 11.53 13.09
N GLU A 44 -30.54 11.47 14.22
CA GLU A 44 -31.84 10.80 14.35
C GLU A 44 -32.95 11.51 13.57
N ASP A 45 -32.84 12.83 13.38
CA ASP A 45 -33.74 13.66 12.56
C ASP A 45 -33.51 13.49 11.03
N GLY A 46 -32.60 12.61 10.62
CA GLY A 46 -32.23 12.39 9.22
C GLY A 46 -31.25 13.41 8.64
N THR A 47 -30.81 14.43 9.40
CA THR A 47 -29.83 15.40 8.93
C THR A 47 -28.39 14.86 9.00
N VAL A 48 -27.57 15.18 8.00
CA VAL A 48 -26.15 14.80 7.95
C VAL A 48 -25.30 15.94 8.49
N VAL A 49 -24.39 15.61 9.41
CA VAL A 49 -23.33 16.50 9.93
C VAL A 49 -21.99 16.06 9.35
N THR A 50 -21.07 17.00 9.16
CA THR A 50 -19.73 16.79 8.61
C THR A 50 -18.62 17.26 9.57
N GLY A 51 -17.37 16.99 9.22
CA GLY A 51 -16.22 17.63 9.85
C GLY A 51 -16.00 17.22 11.31
N GLU A 52 -15.57 18.18 12.13
CA GLU A 52 -15.22 17.96 13.55
C GLU A 52 -16.41 17.46 14.37
N ALA A 53 -17.59 18.05 14.15
CA ALA A 53 -18.83 17.64 14.81
C ALA A 53 -19.28 16.21 14.43
N ALA A 54 -18.98 15.74 13.22
CA ALA A 54 -19.17 14.35 12.83
C ALA A 54 -18.09 13.44 13.45
N GLY A 55 -16.82 13.84 13.34
CA GLY A 55 -15.67 13.11 13.85
C GLY A 55 -15.80 12.69 15.31
N LEU A 56 -16.23 13.61 16.18
CA LEU A 56 -16.48 13.35 17.61
C LEU A 56 -17.60 12.33 17.85
N ARG A 57 -18.63 12.29 17.00
CA ARG A 57 -19.81 11.43 17.17
C ARG A 57 -19.64 10.02 16.60
N VAL A 58 -18.82 9.85 15.57
CA VAL A 58 -18.53 8.53 14.96
C VAL A 58 -17.94 7.56 16.01
N VAL A 59 -17.17 8.05 16.99
CA VAL A 59 -16.58 7.20 18.05
C VAL A 59 -17.63 6.72 19.06
N SER A 60 -18.66 7.53 19.36
CA SER A 60 -19.73 7.16 20.30
C SER A 60 -20.91 6.42 19.67
N SER A 61 -21.07 6.53 18.35
CA SER A 61 -22.19 5.96 17.58
C SER A 61 -21.73 5.58 16.17
N PRO A 62 -20.85 4.55 16.06
CA PRO A 62 -20.17 4.20 14.81
C PRO A 62 -21.10 3.68 13.72
N ASP A 63 -22.24 3.10 14.08
CA ASP A 63 -23.29 2.65 13.15
C ASP A 63 -23.95 3.80 12.35
N ARG A 64 -23.83 5.04 12.83
CA ARG A 64 -24.36 6.25 12.19
C ARG A 64 -23.28 7.14 11.56
N GLY A 65 -22.02 6.74 11.66
CA GLY A 65 -20.86 7.53 11.26
C GLY A 65 -20.08 6.94 10.09
N GLY A 66 -19.54 7.80 9.23
CA GLY A 66 -18.67 7.41 8.11
C GLY A 66 -17.34 8.16 8.16
N ARG A 67 -16.24 7.47 7.88
CA ARG A 67 -14.88 8.01 7.70
C ARG A 67 -14.21 7.27 6.54
N GLU A 68 -13.10 7.82 6.03
CA GLU A 68 -12.18 7.15 5.06
C GLU A 68 -12.81 6.72 3.73
N PHE A 69 -14.05 7.16 3.48
CA PHE A 69 -14.88 6.65 2.39
C PHE A 69 -14.37 7.00 1.00
N LYS A 70 -13.48 7.99 0.85
CA LYS A 70 -12.72 8.23 -0.40
C LYS A 70 -12.01 6.95 -0.89
N ARG A 71 -11.50 6.09 0.02
CA ARG A 71 -10.88 4.78 -0.32
C ARG A 71 -11.86 3.78 -0.94
N ARG A 72 -13.17 3.98 -0.77
CA ARG A 72 -14.26 3.18 -1.35
C ARG A 72 -14.81 3.76 -2.65
N LEU A 73 -14.29 4.86 -3.18
CA LEU A 73 -14.78 5.41 -4.45
C LEU A 73 -14.62 4.38 -5.58
N GLY A 74 -15.68 4.17 -6.36
CA GLY A 74 -15.74 3.10 -7.37
C GLY A 74 -16.10 1.71 -6.82
N ASN A 75 -16.31 1.53 -5.51
CA ASN A 75 -16.99 0.35 -4.97
C ASN A 75 -18.51 0.55 -5.11
N PRO A 76 -19.25 -0.34 -5.82
CA PRO A 76 -20.70 -0.21 -5.99
C PRO A 76 -21.49 -0.47 -4.69
N THR A 77 -20.89 -1.10 -3.68
CA THR A 77 -21.55 -1.38 -2.40
C THR A 77 -21.67 -0.11 -1.56
N PRO A 78 -22.89 0.35 -1.21
CA PRO A 78 -23.09 1.57 -0.43
C PRO A 78 -22.57 1.43 1.01
N MET A 79 -22.43 2.58 1.68
CA MET A 79 -22.20 2.65 3.12
C MET A 79 -23.54 2.75 3.84
N ILE A 80 -23.73 1.94 4.87
CA ILE A 80 -24.94 1.99 5.70
C ILE A 80 -24.65 2.92 6.88
N LEU A 81 -25.40 4.02 6.98
CA LEU A 81 -25.36 4.95 8.12
C LEU A 81 -26.75 4.97 8.77
N GLY A 82 -26.86 4.56 10.03
CA GLY A 82 -28.13 4.51 10.75
C GLY A 82 -29.21 3.65 10.06
N GLY A 83 -28.80 2.60 9.35
CA GLY A 83 -29.67 1.74 8.53
C GLY A 83 -29.99 2.26 7.13
N GLN A 84 -29.52 3.45 6.74
CA GLN A 84 -29.77 4.02 5.41
C GLN A 84 -28.54 3.89 4.49
N PRO A 85 -28.70 3.51 3.21
CA PRO A 85 -27.61 3.40 2.25
C PRO A 85 -27.21 4.76 1.68
N TYR A 86 -25.91 5.01 1.58
CA TYR A 86 -25.30 6.17 0.91
C TYR A 86 -24.17 5.73 -0.02
N THR A 87 -24.09 6.33 -1.19
CA THR A 87 -22.95 6.20 -2.10
C THR A 87 -21.77 7.06 -1.62
N VAL A 88 -20.55 6.71 -2.04
CA VAL A 88 -19.35 7.49 -1.69
C VAL A 88 -19.39 8.90 -2.28
N THR A 89 -19.99 9.08 -3.45
CA THR A 89 -20.14 10.38 -4.11
C THR A 89 -21.09 11.31 -3.34
N GLU A 90 -22.19 10.80 -2.80
CA GLU A 90 -23.06 11.55 -1.88
C GLU A 90 -22.31 11.99 -0.60
N LEU A 91 -21.52 11.09 0.00
CA LEU A 91 -20.77 11.41 1.22
C LEU A 91 -19.69 12.47 0.99
N LEU A 92 -18.98 12.41 -0.15
CA LEU A 92 -18.05 13.46 -0.58
C LEU A 92 -18.81 14.78 -0.90
N GLY A 93 -20.00 14.68 -1.48
CA GLY A 93 -20.89 15.83 -1.73
C GLY A 93 -21.30 16.55 -0.43
N PHE A 94 -21.60 15.81 0.65
CA PHE A 94 -21.87 16.44 1.95
C PHE A 94 -20.66 17.21 2.49
N LEU A 95 -19.44 16.65 2.39
CA LEU A 95 -18.21 17.36 2.78
C LEU A 95 -18.01 18.64 1.96
N LEU A 96 -18.10 18.56 0.63
CA LEU A 96 -17.91 19.70 -0.26
C LEU A 96 -18.97 20.79 -0.02
N ARG A 97 -20.23 20.40 0.23
CA ARG A 97 -21.32 21.33 0.55
C ARG A 97 -21.07 22.09 1.85
N ASP A 98 -20.53 21.44 2.88
CA ASP A 98 -20.18 22.11 4.15
C ASP A 98 -19.01 23.09 3.98
N VAL A 99 -17.99 22.74 3.18
CA VAL A 99 -16.90 23.65 2.81
C VAL A 99 -17.44 24.89 2.10
N LEU A 100 -18.17 24.70 0.99
CA LEU A 100 -18.72 25.79 0.19
C LEU A 100 -19.64 26.70 1.03
N ARG A 101 -20.48 26.10 1.89
CA ARG A 101 -21.36 26.82 2.81
C ARG A 101 -20.55 27.69 3.79
N LYS A 102 -19.59 27.11 4.51
CA LYS A 102 -18.77 27.85 5.50
C LYS A 102 -17.98 29.00 4.88
N VAL A 103 -17.39 28.77 3.71
CA VAL A 103 -16.63 29.78 2.97
C VAL A 103 -17.57 30.90 2.51
N THR A 104 -18.71 30.57 1.89
CA THR A 104 -19.72 31.56 1.44
C THR A 104 -20.32 32.36 2.60
N GLU A 105 -20.59 31.73 3.74
CA GLU A 105 -21.07 32.40 4.96
C GLU A 105 -20.05 33.39 5.54
N THR A 106 -18.75 33.15 5.33
CA THR A 106 -17.66 33.97 5.87
C THR A 106 -17.29 35.11 4.92
N GLU A 107 -17.14 34.82 3.62
CA GLU A 107 -16.79 35.81 2.58
C GLU A 107 -18.00 36.64 2.10
N GLY A 108 -19.23 36.20 2.41
CA GLY A 108 -20.49 36.88 2.09
C GLY A 108 -21.03 36.63 0.68
N GLU A 109 -20.23 36.03 -0.21
CA GLU A 109 -20.60 35.66 -1.58
C GLU A 109 -19.92 34.32 -1.98
N PRO A 110 -20.43 33.57 -2.96
CA PRO A 110 -19.80 32.32 -3.42
C PRO A 110 -18.48 32.59 -4.18
N PRO A 111 -17.55 31.61 -4.24
CA PRO A 111 -16.28 31.77 -4.95
C PRO A 111 -16.49 31.83 -6.47
N ASP A 112 -15.70 32.67 -7.16
CA ASP A 112 -15.75 32.80 -8.64
C ASP A 112 -15.35 31.50 -9.34
N HIS A 113 -14.37 30.79 -8.75
CA HIS A 113 -13.85 29.53 -9.26
C HIS A 113 -13.46 28.62 -8.09
N VAL A 114 -13.70 27.32 -8.27
CA VAL A 114 -13.33 26.26 -7.32
C VAL A 114 -12.40 25.28 -8.01
N VAL A 115 -11.24 25.03 -7.40
CA VAL A 115 -10.30 23.97 -7.80
C VAL A 115 -10.37 22.85 -6.76
N LEU A 116 -10.61 21.62 -7.20
CA LEU A 116 -10.64 20.42 -6.34
C LEU A 116 -9.46 19.50 -6.68
N THR A 117 -8.90 18.85 -5.66
CA THR A 117 -7.79 17.90 -5.82
C THR A 117 -8.22 16.44 -5.76
N HIS A 118 -7.54 15.57 -6.51
CA HIS A 118 -7.71 14.12 -6.46
C HIS A 118 -6.37 13.37 -6.64
N PRO A 119 -6.26 12.08 -6.24
CA PRO A 119 -5.04 11.30 -6.44
C PRO A 119 -4.67 11.17 -7.92
N ALA A 120 -3.37 11.14 -8.24
CA ALA A 120 -2.89 11.08 -9.62
C ALA A 120 -3.07 9.69 -10.23
N ASN A 121 -2.98 8.65 -9.41
CA ASN A 121 -3.14 7.25 -9.83
C ASN A 121 -4.57 6.84 -10.24
N TRP A 122 -5.59 7.71 -10.07
CA TRP A 122 -6.99 7.33 -10.33
C TRP A 122 -7.29 7.08 -11.82
N GLY A 123 -7.64 5.82 -12.10
CA GLY A 123 -8.14 5.39 -13.41
C GLY A 123 -9.44 6.12 -13.83
N PRO A 124 -9.80 6.10 -15.13
CA PRO A 124 -10.89 6.91 -15.69
C PRO A 124 -12.23 6.78 -14.96
N PHE A 125 -12.57 5.57 -14.48
CA PHE A 125 -13.83 5.30 -13.78
C PHE A 125 -13.97 6.07 -12.46
N ARG A 126 -12.92 6.14 -11.62
CA ARG A 126 -12.98 6.92 -10.37
C ARG A 126 -12.96 8.42 -10.62
N ARG A 127 -12.26 8.88 -11.65
CA ARG A 127 -12.27 10.30 -12.05
C ARG A 127 -13.67 10.73 -12.49
N ALA A 128 -14.36 9.96 -13.33
CA ALA A 128 -15.75 10.22 -13.70
C ALA A 128 -16.70 10.27 -12.48
N LEU A 129 -16.57 9.33 -11.53
CA LEU A 129 -17.36 9.39 -10.28
C LEU A 129 -17.03 10.60 -9.40
N PHE A 130 -15.79 11.08 -9.40
CA PHE A 130 -15.40 12.29 -8.67
C PHE A 130 -15.87 13.57 -9.37
N GLU A 131 -15.91 13.58 -10.70
CA GLU A 131 -16.50 14.65 -11.52
C GLU A 131 -18.00 14.85 -11.24
N GLU A 132 -18.72 13.83 -10.77
CA GLU A 132 -20.13 13.95 -10.32
C GLU A 132 -20.27 14.73 -8.98
N VAL A 133 -19.29 14.67 -8.08
CA VAL A 133 -19.38 15.23 -6.72
C VAL A 133 -19.69 16.74 -6.69
N PRO A 134 -19.06 17.60 -7.51
CA PRO A 134 -19.44 19.02 -7.68
C PRO A 134 -20.89 19.22 -8.11
N HIS A 135 -21.37 18.40 -9.04
CA HIS A 135 -22.71 18.53 -9.60
C HIS A 135 -23.79 18.21 -8.54
N LEU A 136 -23.52 17.26 -7.64
CA LEU A 136 -24.38 16.96 -6.47
C LEU A 136 -24.52 18.11 -5.46
N VAL A 137 -23.69 19.16 -5.57
CA VAL A 137 -23.76 20.37 -4.72
C VAL A 137 -24.11 21.64 -5.51
N GLY A 138 -24.43 21.52 -6.80
CA GLY A 138 -24.81 22.65 -7.66
C GLY A 138 -23.62 23.50 -8.15
N LEU A 139 -22.40 22.95 -8.15
CA LEU A 139 -21.21 23.63 -8.65
C LEU A 139 -21.01 23.29 -10.13
N GLU A 140 -21.34 24.25 -11.02
CA GLU A 140 -21.41 24.02 -12.47
C GLU A 140 -20.06 23.92 -13.18
N ASN A 141 -19.04 24.67 -12.74
CA ASN A 141 -17.73 24.77 -13.41
C ASN A 141 -16.56 24.55 -12.45
N PRO A 142 -16.46 23.38 -11.78
CA PRO A 142 -15.28 23.00 -11.00
C PRO A 142 -14.08 22.81 -11.93
N HIS A 143 -12.88 23.04 -11.41
CA HIS A 143 -11.66 22.55 -12.05
C HIS A 143 -11.02 21.45 -11.22
N LEU A 144 -10.72 20.31 -11.84
CA LEU A 144 -10.01 19.21 -11.19
C LEU A 144 -8.52 19.29 -11.49
N VAL A 145 -7.69 19.05 -10.48
CA VAL A 145 -6.24 18.86 -10.60
C VAL A 145 -5.81 17.68 -9.74
N THR A 146 -4.65 17.11 -10.02
CA THR A 146 -4.08 16.08 -9.14
C THR A 146 -3.50 16.69 -7.86
N GLU A 147 -3.52 15.92 -6.78
CA GLU A 147 -2.88 16.23 -5.50
C GLU A 147 -1.37 16.59 -5.67
N PRO A 148 -0.54 15.84 -6.42
CA PRO A 148 0.83 16.25 -6.71
C PRO A 148 0.98 17.51 -7.58
N GLU A 149 0.10 17.79 -8.56
CA GLU A 149 0.13 19.07 -9.30
C GLU A 149 -0.13 20.27 -8.38
N ALA A 150 -1.05 20.11 -7.43
CA ALA A 150 -1.33 21.13 -6.44
C ALA A 150 -0.13 21.32 -5.50
N ALA A 151 0.41 20.25 -4.91
CA ALA A 151 1.61 20.31 -4.09
C ALA A 151 2.81 20.95 -4.82
N ALA A 152 3.00 20.62 -6.10
CA ALA A 152 3.99 21.24 -6.99
C ALA A 152 3.81 22.76 -7.11
N ALA A 153 2.57 23.20 -7.32
CA ALA A 153 2.24 24.62 -7.47
C ALA A 153 2.47 25.41 -6.17
N HIS A 154 2.19 24.80 -5.01
CA HIS A 154 2.51 25.40 -3.70
C HIS A 154 4.03 25.51 -3.50
N TYR A 155 4.76 24.42 -3.68
CA TYR A 155 6.21 24.36 -3.47
C TYR A 155 6.97 25.34 -4.39
N ALA A 156 6.59 25.43 -5.66
CA ALA A 156 7.16 26.37 -6.63
C ALA A 156 6.73 27.85 -6.40
N ALA A 157 5.79 28.11 -5.49
CA ALA A 157 5.43 29.46 -5.04
C ALA A 157 6.09 29.82 -3.69
N SER A 158 6.35 28.84 -2.82
CA SER A 158 6.98 29.04 -1.51
C SER A 158 8.52 29.03 -1.53
N ARG A 159 9.15 28.50 -2.59
CA ARG A 159 10.61 28.51 -2.78
C ARG A 159 11.05 28.96 -4.17
N GLN A 160 12.22 29.58 -4.19
CA GLN A 160 12.94 29.91 -5.41
C GLN A 160 13.67 28.65 -5.92
N LEU A 161 13.05 27.97 -6.88
CA LEU A 161 13.66 26.89 -7.66
C LEU A 161 14.30 27.47 -8.91
N ASP A 162 15.49 26.96 -9.26
CA ASP A 162 16.21 27.36 -10.46
C ASP A 162 15.52 26.82 -11.73
N ASP A 163 15.71 27.49 -12.85
CA ASP A 163 15.11 27.07 -14.12
C ASP A 163 15.69 25.73 -14.59
N GLY A 164 14.82 24.83 -15.07
CA GLY A 164 15.17 23.45 -15.41
C GLY A 164 15.40 22.48 -14.23
N GLN A 165 15.42 22.97 -12.98
CA GLN A 165 15.63 22.12 -11.79
C GLN A 165 14.54 21.05 -11.66
N THR A 166 14.93 19.82 -11.29
CA THR A 166 13.98 18.72 -11.06
C THR A 166 13.79 18.40 -9.58
N VAL A 167 12.57 18.04 -9.21
CA VAL A 167 12.16 17.70 -7.85
C VAL A 167 11.17 16.54 -7.91
N ALA A 168 11.34 15.55 -7.03
CA ALA A 168 10.36 14.49 -6.85
C ALA A 168 9.35 14.88 -5.76
N VAL A 169 8.07 14.66 -6.00
CA VAL A 169 7.00 14.68 -4.99
C VAL A 169 6.74 13.25 -4.55
N TYR A 170 6.78 13.05 -3.24
CA TYR A 170 6.43 11.81 -2.54
C TYR A 170 5.27 12.17 -1.61
N ASP A 171 4.04 11.86 -2.01
CA ASP A 171 2.84 12.17 -1.23
C ASP A 171 2.32 10.90 -0.54
N LEU A 172 2.52 10.81 0.77
CA LEU A 172 2.05 9.70 1.60
C LEU A 172 0.90 10.20 2.48
N GLY A 173 -0.29 10.08 1.91
CA GLY A 173 -1.53 10.57 2.49
C GLY A 173 -2.17 9.60 3.49
N GLY A 174 -3.47 9.79 3.71
CA GLY A 174 -4.26 8.97 4.64
C GLY A 174 -4.60 7.57 4.13
N GLY A 175 -4.66 7.34 2.81
CA GLY A 175 -5.03 6.04 2.26
C GLY A 175 -4.65 5.82 0.79
N THR A 176 -3.77 6.67 0.27
CA THR A 176 -3.10 6.57 -1.03
C THR A 176 -1.67 7.06 -0.87
N PHE A 177 -0.78 6.50 -1.68
CA PHE A 177 0.52 7.04 -1.98
C PHE A 177 0.56 7.48 -3.44
N ASP A 178 1.12 8.65 -3.73
CA ASP A 178 1.31 9.17 -5.08
C ASP A 178 2.74 9.73 -5.22
N ALA A 179 3.40 9.41 -6.35
CA ALA A 179 4.75 9.85 -6.70
C ALA A 179 4.75 10.55 -8.06
N THR A 180 5.45 11.67 -8.17
CA THR A 180 5.50 12.49 -9.39
C THR A 180 6.84 13.20 -9.50
N VAL A 181 7.41 13.30 -10.70
CA VAL A 181 8.64 14.09 -10.94
C VAL A 181 8.27 15.38 -11.66
N LEU A 182 8.81 16.49 -11.17
CA LEU A 182 8.54 17.83 -11.65
C LEU A 182 9.81 18.42 -12.27
N ARG A 183 9.64 19.23 -13.32
CA ARG A 183 10.65 20.15 -13.84
C ARG A 183 10.17 21.59 -13.70
N LYS A 184 11.04 22.46 -13.19
CA LYS A 184 10.78 23.91 -13.13
C LYS A 184 11.01 24.55 -14.50
N HIS A 185 10.10 25.45 -14.87
CA HIS A 185 10.20 26.34 -16.03
C HIS A 185 9.96 27.80 -15.59
N PRO A 186 10.20 28.83 -16.42
CA PRO A 186 9.90 30.21 -16.05
C PRO A 186 8.38 30.38 -15.84
N GLY A 187 7.97 30.77 -14.63
CA GLY A 187 6.54 30.96 -14.26
C GLY A 187 5.69 29.69 -14.07
N SER A 188 6.17 28.50 -14.47
CA SER A 188 5.40 27.25 -14.42
C SER A 188 6.17 26.07 -13.82
N VAL A 189 5.51 24.90 -13.77
CA VAL A 189 6.05 23.58 -13.45
C VAL A 189 5.46 22.58 -14.45
N GLU A 190 6.25 21.61 -14.88
CA GLU A 190 5.87 20.53 -15.78
C GLU A 190 6.01 19.19 -15.05
N ILE A 191 5.03 18.29 -15.18
CA ILE A 191 5.21 16.89 -14.79
C ILE A 191 5.99 16.17 -15.89
N ILE A 192 7.08 15.52 -15.51
CA ILE A 192 7.90 14.71 -16.40
C ILE A 192 7.83 13.24 -16.01
N GLY A 193 7.83 12.36 -17.01
CA GLY A 193 7.59 10.92 -16.82
C GLY A 193 6.11 10.59 -16.61
N THR A 194 5.86 9.42 -16.02
CA THR A 194 4.54 8.90 -15.67
C THR A 194 4.42 8.90 -14.14
N PRO A 195 3.43 9.62 -13.57
CA PRO A 195 3.11 9.50 -12.14
C PRO A 195 2.82 8.05 -11.76
N GLU A 196 3.32 7.63 -10.60
CA GLU A 196 3.04 6.33 -10.01
C GLU A 196 2.24 6.54 -8.73
N GLY A 197 1.60 5.48 -8.22
CA GLY A 197 0.98 5.53 -6.91
C GLY A 197 0.50 4.16 -6.47
N ILE A 198 0.27 4.02 -5.16
CA ILE A 198 -0.23 2.80 -4.55
C ILE A 198 -1.58 3.12 -3.93
N GLU A 199 -2.62 2.46 -4.44
CA GLU A 199 -3.95 2.52 -3.85
C GLU A 199 -3.96 1.74 -2.53
N ARG A 200 -4.71 2.23 -1.54
CA ARG A 200 -4.85 1.57 -0.24
C ARG A 200 -3.52 1.37 0.51
N LEU A 201 -2.61 2.32 0.37
CA LEU A 201 -1.42 2.41 1.20
C LEU A 201 -1.30 3.84 1.72
N GLY A 202 -1.39 4.01 3.04
CA GLY A 202 -1.23 5.30 3.69
C GLY A 202 -1.49 5.22 5.19
N GLY A 203 -1.77 6.36 5.81
CA GLY A 203 -1.92 6.46 7.26
C GLY A 203 -2.90 5.49 7.91
N VAL A 204 -4.03 5.17 7.25
CA VAL A 204 -5.04 4.23 7.76
C VAL A 204 -4.51 2.80 7.81
N ASP A 205 -3.71 2.40 6.83
CA ASP A 205 -3.13 1.05 6.78
C ASP A 205 -2.08 0.87 7.89
N PHE A 206 -1.41 1.96 8.28
CA PHE A 206 -0.54 2.00 9.45
C PHE A 206 -1.32 2.00 10.79
N ASP A 207 -2.56 2.52 10.80
CA ASP A 207 -3.45 2.41 11.97
C ASP A 207 -3.96 0.98 12.15
N ASP A 208 -4.35 0.30 11.06
CA ASP A 208 -4.72 -1.12 11.06
C ASP A 208 -3.52 -2.02 11.44
N ALA A 209 -2.28 -1.64 11.11
CA ALA A 209 -1.07 -2.35 11.55
C ALA A 209 -0.88 -2.27 13.09
N ILE A 210 -1.01 -1.07 13.69
CA ILE A 210 -1.00 -0.91 15.15
C ILE A 210 -2.15 -1.71 15.80
N LEU A 211 -3.36 -1.66 15.22
CA LEU A 211 -4.50 -2.43 15.72
C LEU A 211 -4.23 -3.94 15.69
N SER A 212 -3.54 -4.44 14.65
CA SER A 212 -3.14 -5.84 14.51
C SER A 212 -2.10 -6.25 15.55
N TYR A 213 -1.12 -5.38 15.84
CA TYR A 213 -0.16 -5.60 16.93
C TYR A 213 -0.82 -5.60 18.32
N VAL A 214 -1.82 -4.72 18.53
CA VAL A 214 -2.62 -4.71 19.77
C VAL A 214 -3.46 -5.98 19.89
N ASP A 215 -4.10 -6.45 18.82
CA ASP A 215 -4.82 -7.74 18.82
C ASP A 215 -3.89 -8.91 19.11
N TYR A 216 -2.70 -8.94 18.51
CA TYR A 216 -1.69 -9.94 18.82
C TYR A 216 -1.27 -9.90 20.30
N SER A 217 -0.98 -8.71 20.83
CA SER A 217 -0.67 -8.50 22.26
C SER A 217 -1.83 -8.93 23.18
N ALA A 218 -3.06 -8.90 22.67
CA ALA A 218 -4.27 -9.37 23.34
C ALA A 218 -4.54 -10.89 23.20
N GLY A 219 -3.72 -11.60 22.42
CA GLY A 219 -3.91 -13.03 22.12
C GLY A 219 -4.97 -13.33 21.05
N GLY A 220 -5.23 -12.40 20.12
CA GLY A 220 -6.26 -12.53 19.08
C GLY A 220 -7.67 -12.14 19.53
N ALA A 221 -7.78 -11.44 20.66
CA ALA A 221 -9.01 -11.10 21.35
C ALA A 221 -10.08 -10.37 20.52
N LEU A 222 -9.68 -9.58 19.50
CA LEU A 222 -10.61 -8.81 18.69
C LEU A 222 -11.44 -9.70 17.76
N ARG A 223 -10.94 -10.89 17.40
CA ARG A 223 -11.67 -11.88 16.58
C ARG A 223 -12.87 -12.50 17.30
N GLU A 224 -12.89 -12.48 18.63
CA GLU A 224 -13.93 -13.06 19.48
C GLU A 224 -15.05 -12.07 19.83
N LEU A 225 -14.95 -10.80 19.40
CA LEU A 225 -15.88 -9.74 19.76
C LEU A 225 -17.24 -9.89 19.05
N ASP A 226 -18.33 -9.85 19.81
CA ASP A 226 -19.68 -9.82 19.24
C ASP A 226 -20.03 -8.43 18.71
N LEU A 227 -19.74 -8.19 17.44
CA LEU A 227 -20.02 -6.91 16.76
C LEU A 227 -21.53 -6.60 16.60
N ARG A 228 -22.43 -7.49 17.06
CA ARG A 228 -23.87 -7.21 17.16
C ARG A 228 -24.22 -6.45 18.45
N ASP A 229 -23.34 -6.45 19.44
CA ASP A 229 -23.49 -5.63 20.65
C ASP A 229 -23.01 -4.18 20.38
N PRO A 230 -23.87 -3.16 20.54
CA PRO A 230 -23.47 -1.76 20.39
C PRO A 230 -22.33 -1.32 21.32
N GLN A 231 -22.23 -1.87 22.54
CA GLN A 231 -21.14 -1.50 23.47
C GLN A 231 -19.79 -2.00 22.96
N THR A 232 -19.73 -3.24 22.49
CA THR A 232 -18.57 -3.83 21.82
C THR A 232 -18.14 -3.02 20.60
N THR A 233 -19.08 -2.59 19.75
CA THR A 233 -18.78 -1.78 18.56
C THR A 233 -18.24 -0.38 18.93
N VAL A 234 -18.78 0.26 19.97
CA VAL A 234 -18.25 1.54 20.51
C VAL A 234 -16.86 1.36 21.13
N ALA A 235 -16.61 0.26 21.85
CA ALA A 235 -15.31 -0.05 22.41
C ALA A 235 -14.24 -0.24 21.32
N LEU A 236 -14.56 -0.98 20.25
CA LEU A 236 -13.68 -1.15 19.10
C LEU A 236 -13.45 0.17 18.32
N ALA A 237 -14.48 1.02 18.20
CA ALA A 237 -14.34 2.33 17.57
C ALA A 237 -13.41 3.28 18.37
N ARG A 238 -13.43 3.20 19.70
CA ARG A 238 -12.46 3.89 20.57
C ARG A 238 -11.06 3.34 20.38
N LEU A 239 -10.89 2.01 20.43
CA LEU A 239 -9.59 1.36 20.25
C LEU A 239 -8.93 1.75 18.90
N ARG A 240 -9.71 1.79 17.81
CA ARG A 240 -9.24 2.30 16.51
C ARG A 240 -8.79 3.77 16.59
N GLN A 241 -9.53 4.62 17.29
CA GLN A 241 -9.17 6.03 17.49
C GLN A 241 -7.89 6.19 18.35
N ASP A 242 -7.68 5.30 19.32
CA ASP A 242 -6.47 5.27 20.15
C ASP A 242 -5.25 4.75 19.36
N CYS A 243 -5.43 3.84 18.41
CA CYS A 243 -4.38 3.44 17.46
C CYS A 243 -3.89 4.62 16.59
N ILE A 244 -4.82 5.47 16.10
CA ILE A 244 -4.47 6.71 15.37
C ILE A 244 -3.62 7.64 16.23
N LEU A 245 -4.01 7.83 17.49
CA LEU A 245 -3.28 8.67 18.44
C LEU A 245 -1.89 8.09 18.76
N ALA A 246 -1.78 6.77 18.89
CA ALA A 246 -0.50 6.08 19.07
C ALA A 246 0.43 6.27 17.86
N LYS A 247 -0.07 6.15 16.63
CA LYS A 247 0.71 6.43 15.40
C LYS A 247 1.23 7.87 15.35
N GLU A 248 0.36 8.84 15.61
CA GLU A 248 0.74 10.26 15.61
C GLU A 248 1.73 10.58 16.74
N ALA A 249 1.59 9.95 17.92
CA ALA A 249 2.54 10.07 19.03
C ALA A 249 3.91 9.45 18.68
N LEU A 250 3.97 8.22 18.17
CA LEU A 250 5.22 7.53 17.82
C LEU A 250 6.01 8.21 16.69
N SER A 251 5.35 9.06 15.92
CA SER A 251 5.99 9.95 14.93
C SER A 251 6.79 11.10 15.58
N VAL A 252 6.65 11.33 16.90
CA VAL A 252 7.32 12.39 17.68
C VAL A 252 8.09 11.80 18.87
N ASP A 253 7.44 10.93 19.64
CA ASP A 253 7.95 10.27 20.84
C ASP A 253 8.50 8.87 20.53
N THR A 254 9.41 8.36 21.36
CA THR A 254 10.07 7.06 21.16
C THR A 254 9.23 5.86 21.60
N GLU A 255 8.15 6.10 22.36
CA GLU A 255 7.22 5.08 22.84
C GLU A 255 5.88 5.69 23.23
N THR A 256 4.85 4.85 23.32
CA THR A 256 3.53 5.20 23.84
C THR A 256 2.90 4.02 24.58
N ILE A 257 1.87 4.30 25.37
CA ILE A 257 1.05 3.30 26.06
C ILE A 257 -0.37 3.44 25.54
N LEU A 258 -0.87 2.38 24.90
CA LEU A 258 -2.20 2.29 24.33
C LEU A 258 -3.10 1.48 25.29
N PRO A 259 -4.09 2.12 25.96
CA PRO A 259 -4.98 1.42 26.87
C PRO A 259 -6.07 0.66 26.10
N VAL A 260 -6.22 -0.63 26.39
CA VAL A 260 -7.23 -1.50 25.76
C VAL A 260 -8.40 -1.68 26.72
N PHE A 261 -9.57 -1.16 26.33
CA PHE A 261 -10.82 -1.27 27.08
C PHE A 261 -11.88 -2.01 26.24
N LEU A 262 -11.79 -3.33 26.21
CA LEU A 262 -12.75 -4.21 25.53
C LEU A 262 -13.60 -4.99 26.55
N PRO A 263 -14.79 -5.50 26.17
CA PRO A 263 -15.63 -6.29 27.08
C PRO A 263 -14.85 -7.43 27.73
N GLY A 264 -14.75 -7.40 29.06
CA GLY A 264 -14.02 -8.41 29.85
C GLY A 264 -12.49 -8.37 29.76
N ARG A 265 -11.89 -7.41 29.03
CA ARG A 265 -10.44 -7.31 28.78
C ARG A 265 -9.96 -5.86 28.94
N HIS A 266 -9.26 -5.59 30.05
CA HIS A 266 -8.75 -4.27 30.43
C HIS A 266 -7.25 -4.36 30.73
N PHE A 267 -6.39 -3.82 29.87
CA PHE A 267 -4.93 -3.86 30.01
C PHE A 267 -4.26 -2.80 29.12
N ASP A 268 -2.98 -2.53 29.36
CA ASP A 268 -2.19 -1.56 28.60
C ASP A 268 -1.22 -2.26 27.64
N VAL A 269 -1.10 -1.77 26.40
CA VAL A 269 -0.09 -2.21 25.43
C VAL A 269 0.96 -1.11 25.28
N ARG A 270 2.22 -1.41 25.63
CA ARG A 270 3.35 -0.53 25.33
C ARG A 270 3.82 -0.79 23.90
N ILE A 271 4.00 0.28 23.13
CA ILE A 271 4.51 0.23 21.75
C ILE A 271 5.68 1.19 21.67
N THR A 272 6.84 0.73 21.20
CA THR A 272 7.99 1.60 20.91
C THR A 272 7.95 2.07 19.46
N ARG A 273 8.72 3.12 19.14
CA ARG A 273 8.91 3.54 17.76
C ARG A 273 9.52 2.43 16.91
N SER A 274 10.42 1.61 17.45
CA SER A 274 11.03 0.51 16.69
C SER A 274 9.97 -0.51 16.28
N ASP A 275 9.11 -0.92 17.20
CA ASP A 275 8.03 -1.88 16.90
C ASP A 275 7.13 -1.33 15.78
N PHE A 276 6.72 -0.06 15.89
CA PHE A 276 5.89 0.58 14.87
C PHE A 276 6.62 0.74 13.52
N GLU A 277 7.88 1.16 13.53
CA GLU A 277 8.70 1.30 12.33
C GLU A 277 8.89 -0.05 11.62
N ASP A 278 9.02 -1.15 12.36
CA ASP A 278 9.08 -2.51 11.80
C ASP A 278 7.72 -2.95 11.21
N MET A 279 6.59 -2.66 11.87
CA MET A 279 5.24 -2.92 11.34
C MET A 279 4.97 -2.25 9.98
N VAL A 280 5.52 -1.05 9.74
CA VAL A 280 5.25 -0.26 8.52
C VAL A 280 6.38 -0.26 7.49
N ARG A 281 7.47 -1.01 7.73
CA ARG A 281 8.66 -1.03 6.89
C ARG A 281 8.38 -1.47 5.45
N ALA A 282 7.81 -2.66 5.25
CA ALA A 282 7.55 -3.20 3.91
C ALA A 282 6.55 -2.35 3.07
N PRO A 283 5.47 -1.79 3.67
CA PRO A 283 4.68 -0.75 3.00
C PRO A 283 5.51 0.47 2.55
N ILE A 284 6.44 0.97 3.39
CA ILE A 284 7.29 2.11 3.01
C ILE A 284 8.31 1.72 1.92
N GLU A 285 8.89 0.52 1.94
CA GLU A 285 9.72 0.01 0.82
C GLU A 285 8.93 0.00 -0.49
N SER A 286 7.66 -0.40 -0.46
CA SER A 286 6.78 -0.45 -1.64
C SER A 286 6.57 0.95 -2.25
N THR A 287 6.33 1.97 -1.42
CA THR A 287 6.20 3.37 -1.88
C THR A 287 7.50 3.96 -2.42
N ILE A 288 8.66 3.56 -1.88
CA ILE A 288 9.97 3.94 -2.41
C ILE A 288 10.19 3.30 -3.78
N GLY A 289 9.84 2.02 -3.95
CA GLY A 289 9.86 1.36 -5.25
C GLY A 289 8.96 2.03 -6.30
N ALA A 290 7.81 2.56 -5.89
CA ALA A 290 6.95 3.37 -6.75
C ALA A 290 7.60 4.71 -7.14
N LEU A 291 8.23 5.44 -6.20
CA LEU A 291 9.00 6.65 -6.53
C LEU A 291 10.17 6.33 -7.49
N SER A 292 10.90 5.23 -7.27
CA SER A 292 11.96 4.76 -8.16
C SER A 292 11.44 4.43 -9.57
N ARG A 293 10.22 3.88 -9.71
CA ARG A 293 9.56 3.77 -11.03
C ARG A 293 9.27 5.12 -11.66
N THR A 294 8.75 6.10 -10.91
CA THR A 294 8.47 7.45 -11.43
C THR A 294 9.73 8.09 -11.99
N LEU A 295 10.85 8.02 -11.26
CA LEU A 295 12.15 8.55 -11.68
C LEU A 295 12.66 7.90 -12.97
N ARG A 296 12.60 6.56 -13.05
CA ARG A 296 12.94 5.81 -14.26
C ARG A 296 12.07 6.22 -15.46
N SER A 297 10.77 6.42 -15.26
CA SER A 297 9.85 6.87 -16.32
C SER A 297 10.12 8.31 -16.79
N ALA A 298 10.62 9.17 -15.90
CA ALA A 298 11.03 10.54 -16.20
C ALA A 298 12.43 10.65 -16.82
N GLN A 299 13.17 9.53 -16.90
CA GLN A 299 14.58 9.47 -17.31
C GLN A 299 15.47 10.36 -16.43
N ILE A 300 15.19 10.39 -15.12
CA ILE A 300 15.94 11.14 -14.12
C ILE A 300 16.65 10.13 -13.21
N GLU A 301 17.99 10.20 -13.16
CA GLU A 301 18.75 9.48 -12.14
C GLU A 301 18.55 10.18 -10.78
N PRO A 302 18.58 9.45 -9.64
CA PRO A 302 18.49 10.08 -8.32
C PRO A 302 19.55 11.18 -8.11
N ALA A 303 20.69 11.07 -8.79
CA ALA A 303 21.78 12.04 -8.78
C ALA A 303 21.44 13.42 -9.40
N ASP A 304 20.39 13.51 -10.24
CA ASP A 304 19.98 14.73 -10.94
C ASP A 304 18.84 15.49 -10.22
N LEU A 305 18.26 14.90 -9.17
CA LEU A 305 17.24 15.55 -8.35
C LEU A 305 17.83 16.66 -7.48
N GLY A 306 17.16 17.81 -7.42
CA GLY A 306 17.48 18.85 -6.44
C GLY A 306 17.08 18.47 -5.02
N ALA A 307 15.90 17.84 -4.85
CA ALA A 307 15.36 17.36 -3.59
C ALA A 307 14.22 16.35 -3.81
N VAL A 308 13.81 15.66 -2.74
CA VAL A 308 12.54 14.94 -2.66
C VAL A 308 11.62 15.68 -1.69
N LEU A 309 10.48 16.16 -2.18
CA LEU A 309 9.44 16.82 -1.39
C LEU A 309 8.55 15.75 -0.74
N LEU A 310 8.54 15.69 0.59
CA LEU A 310 7.67 14.80 1.35
C LEU A 310 6.36 15.53 1.69
N VAL A 311 5.26 15.05 1.11
CA VAL A 311 3.89 15.58 1.23
C VAL A 311 3.00 14.53 1.92
N GLY A 312 1.87 14.97 2.46
CA GLY A 312 0.91 14.09 3.13
C GLY A 312 1.22 13.90 4.62
N GLY A 313 0.17 13.60 5.39
CA GLY A 313 0.28 13.51 6.85
C GLY A 313 1.21 12.40 7.33
N SER A 314 1.28 11.29 6.60
CA SER A 314 2.05 10.09 6.99
C SER A 314 3.53 10.16 6.61
N SER A 315 3.90 11.05 5.68
CA SER A 315 5.31 11.40 5.42
C SER A 315 6.06 11.99 6.62
N ARG A 316 5.35 12.34 7.70
CA ARG A 316 5.94 12.79 8.98
C ARG A 316 6.53 11.65 9.81
N ILE A 317 6.24 10.38 9.49
CA ILE A 317 6.83 9.22 10.16
C ILE A 317 8.35 9.24 9.93
N PRO A 318 9.19 9.29 10.99
CA PRO A 318 10.64 9.46 10.83
C PRO A 318 11.31 8.42 9.93
N LEU A 319 10.79 7.19 9.87
CA LEU A 319 11.28 6.14 8.98
C LEU A 319 11.20 6.51 7.49
N VAL A 320 10.12 7.16 7.06
CA VAL A 320 9.89 7.54 5.66
C VAL A 320 11.04 8.41 5.14
N ALA A 321 11.34 9.50 5.84
CA ALA A 321 12.42 10.41 5.45
C ALA A 321 13.79 9.72 5.45
N ARG A 322 14.05 8.82 6.42
CA ARG A 322 15.32 8.07 6.47
C ARG A 322 15.46 7.10 5.30
N MET A 323 14.42 6.32 4.99
CA MET A 323 14.47 5.32 3.92
C MET A 323 14.53 5.96 2.53
N VAL A 324 13.71 7.00 2.27
CA VAL A 324 13.75 7.75 0.99
C VAL A 324 15.13 8.41 0.78
N SER A 325 15.70 9.00 1.84
CA SER A 325 17.04 9.63 1.79
C SER A 325 18.16 8.60 1.58
N ALA A 326 18.06 7.42 2.22
CA ALA A 326 19.02 6.34 2.10
C ALA A 326 19.02 5.71 0.69
N GLU A 327 17.84 5.43 0.13
CA GLU A 327 17.70 4.84 -1.21
C GLU A 327 18.24 5.78 -2.30
N LEU A 328 17.81 7.05 -2.27
CA LEU A 328 18.08 7.98 -3.37
C LEU A 328 19.39 8.75 -3.22
N GLY A 329 20.03 8.73 -2.04
CA GLY A 329 21.22 9.54 -1.77
C GLY A 329 20.95 11.05 -1.91
N ARG A 330 19.73 11.48 -1.56
CA ARG A 330 19.22 12.85 -1.79
C ARG A 330 18.52 13.40 -0.54
N PRO A 331 18.66 14.71 -0.25
CA PRO A 331 17.98 15.32 0.89
C PRO A 331 16.46 15.32 0.68
N THR A 332 15.75 14.80 1.67
CA THR A 332 14.29 14.93 1.77
C THR A 332 13.92 16.27 2.40
N VAL A 333 13.01 17.00 1.78
CA VAL A 333 12.40 18.22 2.32
C VAL A 333 10.97 17.88 2.72
N ILE A 334 10.69 17.83 4.02
CA ILE A 334 9.31 17.85 4.51
C ILE A 334 8.78 19.27 4.27
N ASP A 335 7.62 19.39 3.61
CA ASP A 335 6.94 20.68 3.47
C ASP A 335 6.69 21.30 4.86
N THR A 336 6.63 22.63 4.98
CA THR A 336 6.34 23.24 6.29
C THR A 336 4.94 22.89 6.80
N HIS A 337 4.02 22.52 5.91
CA HIS A 337 2.62 22.25 6.21
C HIS A 337 2.03 21.06 5.41
N PRO A 338 2.53 19.81 5.60
CA PRO A 338 2.21 18.69 4.72
C PRO A 338 0.77 18.17 4.84
N LYS A 339 -0.02 18.64 5.83
CA LYS A 339 -1.47 18.35 5.94
C LYS A 339 -2.35 19.29 5.09
N TYR A 340 -1.81 20.35 4.46
CA TYR A 340 -2.61 21.31 3.68
C TYR A 340 -1.88 22.04 2.52
N ALA A 341 -0.62 21.70 2.24
CA ALA A 341 0.10 22.16 1.04
C ALA A 341 -0.69 21.97 -0.28
N VAL A 342 -1.44 20.86 -0.38
CA VAL A 342 -2.32 20.53 -1.51
C VAL A 342 -3.43 21.59 -1.71
N ALA A 343 -4.13 22.01 -0.65
CA ALA A 343 -5.18 23.03 -0.77
C ALA A 343 -4.61 24.41 -1.15
N LEU A 344 -3.49 24.83 -0.55
CA LEU A 344 -2.76 26.05 -0.93
C LEU A 344 -2.30 26.00 -2.40
N GLY A 345 -1.90 24.82 -2.86
CA GLY A 345 -1.57 24.53 -4.25
C GLY A 345 -2.73 24.74 -5.21
N ALA A 346 -3.90 24.16 -4.89
CA ALA A 346 -5.12 24.31 -5.66
C ALA A 346 -5.56 25.78 -5.77
N ALA A 347 -5.50 26.54 -4.67
CA ALA A 347 -5.78 27.98 -4.67
C ALA A 347 -4.74 28.79 -5.48
N THR A 348 -3.46 28.39 -5.45
CA THR A 348 -2.40 28.99 -6.28
C THR A 348 -2.64 28.75 -7.78
N LEU A 349 -3.10 27.56 -8.16
CA LEU A 349 -3.48 27.24 -9.54
C LEU A 349 -4.73 27.99 -9.99
N ALA A 350 -5.69 28.20 -9.08
CA ALA A 350 -6.88 29.03 -9.33
C ALA A 350 -6.48 30.49 -9.65
N ALA A 351 -5.50 31.05 -8.92
CA ALA A 351 -5.00 32.40 -9.13
C ALA A 351 -4.41 32.62 -10.54
N ARG A 352 -3.55 31.68 -10.99
CA ARG A 352 -2.78 31.85 -12.24
C ARG A 352 -3.65 31.93 -13.50
N ARG A 353 -4.83 31.30 -13.51
CA ARG A 353 -5.77 31.36 -14.65
C ARG A 353 -6.47 32.71 -14.83
N ALA A 354 -6.40 33.61 -13.84
CA ALA A 354 -7.02 34.92 -13.91
C ALA A 354 -6.21 35.96 -14.71
N HIS A 355 -4.97 35.64 -15.12
CA HIS A 355 -4.17 36.47 -16.01
C HIS A 355 -4.25 35.94 -17.44
N PRO A 356 -4.92 36.64 -18.37
CA PRO A 356 -4.83 36.33 -19.79
C PRO A 356 -3.37 36.51 -20.25
N HIS A 357 -2.88 35.58 -21.07
CA HIS A 357 -1.61 35.77 -21.77
C HIS A 357 -1.72 37.00 -22.68
N TYR A 358 -0.65 37.79 -22.71
CA TYR A 358 -0.52 38.96 -23.57
C TYR A 358 -0.28 38.50 -25.02
N ASP A 359 -1.26 38.71 -25.91
CA ASP A 359 -1.15 38.34 -27.32
C ASP A 359 -0.06 39.17 -28.04
N GLY A 360 1.01 38.49 -28.46
CA GLY A 360 1.94 38.97 -29.48
C GLY A 360 1.35 38.80 -30.89
N PRO A 361 1.81 39.59 -31.88
CA PRO A 361 1.05 39.83 -33.11
C PRO A 361 0.86 38.59 -33.98
N HIS A 362 -0.38 38.40 -34.46
CA HIS A 362 -0.75 37.35 -35.40
C HIS A 362 0.05 37.41 -36.70
N HIS A 363 0.64 36.28 -37.09
CA HIS A 363 0.97 36.02 -38.49
C HIS A 363 -0.22 35.38 -39.20
N ASP A 364 -0.81 36.13 -40.13
CA ASP A 364 -1.92 35.70 -40.96
C ASP A 364 -1.47 34.69 -42.04
N ALA A 365 -2.20 33.57 -42.15
CA ALA A 365 -2.03 32.55 -43.19
C ALA A 365 -3.32 31.72 -43.33
N GLY A 366 -4.42 32.38 -43.70
CA GLY A 366 -5.72 31.73 -43.81
C GLY A 366 -5.83 30.66 -44.91
N ARG A 367 -6.76 29.72 -44.71
CA ARG A 367 -7.58 29.18 -45.81
C ARG A 367 -8.91 28.67 -45.31
N SER A 368 -9.99 29.31 -45.77
CA SER A 368 -11.35 28.82 -45.54
C SER A 368 -11.70 27.71 -46.53
N ILE A 369 -12.43 26.70 -46.05
CA ILE A 369 -13.44 25.98 -46.83
C ILE A 369 -14.61 25.76 -45.87
N GLY A 370 -15.63 26.62 -45.94
CA GLY A 370 -16.86 26.40 -45.18
C GLY A 370 -17.79 25.41 -45.89
N HIS A 371 -18.76 24.85 -45.18
CA HIS A 371 -20.06 24.46 -45.73
C HIS A 371 -21.14 24.70 -44.67
N SER A 372 -22.26 25.28 -45.09
CA SER A 372 -23.43 25.58 -44.27
C SER A 372 -24.43 24.43 -44.33
N ALA A 373 -25.08 24.11 -43.21
CA ALA A 373 -26.35 23.38 -43.19
C ALA A 373 -27.17 23.80 -41.96
N ALA A 374 -28.49 23.96 -42.14
CA ALA A 374 -29.38 24.61 -41.19
C ALA A 374 -30.00 23.67 -40.16
N ALA A 375 -30.52 24.24 -39.08
CA ALA A 375 -31.36 23.57 -38.09
C ALA A 375 -32.76 23.22 -38.63
N PRO A 376 -33.46 22.28 -37.97
CA PRO A 376 -34.91 22.33 -37.85
C PRO A 376 -35.36 22.58 -36.40
N SER A 377 -36.42 23.36 -36.25
CA SER A 377 -37.12 23.62 -34.99
C SER A 377 -38.03 22.44 -34.60
N GLY A 378 -38.19 22.18 -33.30
CA GLY A 378 -39.04 21.11 -32.77
C GLY A 378 -39.35 21.29 -31.29
N ALA A 379 -40.29 22.16 -30.96
CA ALA A 379 -40.76 22.39 -29.59
C ALA A 379 -41.82 21.37 -29.16
N LEU A 380 -41.76 20.89 -27.91
CA LEU A 380 -42.82 20.20 -27.13
C LEU A 380 -42.49 20.37 -25.60
N PRO A 381 -43.40 20.13 -24.65
CA PRO A 381 -43.71 21.16 -23.65
C PRO A 381 -43.40 20.81 -22.18
N THR A 382 -43.50 21.82 -21.32
CA THR A 382 -43.32 21.74 -19.87
C THR A 382 -44.48 21.02 -19.14
N PRO A 383 -44.18 20.18 -18.13
CA PRO A 383 -45.18 19.71 -17.17
C PRO A 383 -45.60 20.83 -16.20
N ARG A 384 -46.89 20.88 -15.87
CA ARG A 384 -47.48 21.87 -14.95
C ARG A 384 -47.44 21.40 -13.50
N THR A 385 -47.24 22.35 -12.58
CA THR A 385 -47.56 22.20 -11.15
C THR A 385 -49.08 22.08 -10.92
N PRO A 386 -49.52 21.28 -9.92
CA PRO A 386 -50.85 21.41 -9.32
C PRO A 386 -50.78 22.28 -8.07
N SER A 387 -51.48 23.42 -8.10
CA SER A 387 -51.82 24.23 -6.93
C SER A 387 -53.11 23.70 -6.27
N HIS A 388 -53.19 23.72 -4.95
CA HIS A 388 -54.46 23.60 -4.22
C HIS A 388 -54.53 24.61 -3.07
N ASP A 389 -55.61 25.38 -3.04
CA ASP A 389 -55.87 26.45 -2.08
C ASP A 389 -56.34 25.96 -0.70
N ALA A 390 -56.20 26.83 0.31
CA ALA A 390 -56.58 26.65 1.71
C ALA A 390 -58.07 26.94 1.98
N LEU A 391 -58.69 26.46 3.09
CA LEU A 391 -58.83 27.08 4.44
C LEU A 391 -59.92 26.25 5.21
N PRO A 392 -60.25 26.44 6.53
CA PRO A 392 -60.04 27.62 7.38
C PRO A 392 -59.52 27.37 8.82
N SER A 393 -59.44 28.46 9.60
CA SER A 393 -58.85 28.60 10.94
C SER A 393 -59.88 28.69 12.09
N ALA A 394 -59.52 28.15 13.26
CA ALA A 394 -59.99 28.52 14.62
C ALA A 394 -59.14 27.76 15.67
N ALA A 395 -58.87 28.21 16.90
CA ALA A 395 -58.85 29.54 17.52
C ALA A 395 -57.96 29.47 18.81
N ARG A 396 -57.56 30.62 19.36
CA ARG A 396 -56.72 30.73 20.58
C ARG A 396 -57.52 30.44 21.87
N PRO A 397 -56.84 30.14 23.01
CA PRO A 397 -56.72 31.20 24.02
C PRO A 397 -55.37 31.28 24.77
N THR A 398 -55.22 32.39 25.48
CA THR A 398 -54.14 32.87 26.38
C THR A 398 -54.79 33.94 27.30
N PRO A 399 -54.15 34.50 28.34
CA PRO A 399 -53.06 34.04 29.23
C PRO A 399 -53.31 34.31 30.74
N GLU A 400 -52.50 33.73 31.63
CA GLU A 400 -52.01 34.34 32.89
C GLU A 400 -50.59 33.78 33.14
N GLY A 401 -49.60 34.45 33.75
CA GLY A 401 -49.52 35.80 34.30
C GLY A 401 -48.44 35.84 35.39
N GLY A 402 -47.41 36.71 35.30
CA GLY A 402 -46.43 36.88 36.38
C GLY A 402 -44.97 37.07 35.93
N ALA A 403 -44.52 38.33 35.87
CA ALA A 403 -43.13 38.68 35.65
C ALA A 403 -42.47 39.18 36.95
N ALA A 404 -41.17 38.92 37.13
CA ALA A 404 -40.30 39.74 37.98
C ALA A 404 -38.82 39.64 37.53
N ARG A 405 -38.03 40.65 37.88
CA ARG A 405 -36.72 40.95 37.28
C ARG A 405 -35.60 40.92 38.34
N ARG A 406 -34.39 40.56 37.87
CA ARG A 406 -33.06 41.08 38.26
C ARG A 406 -32.45 40.75 39.64
N ALA A 407 -31.20 40.27 39.57
CA ALA A 407 -29.97 40.77 40.25
C ALA A 407 -29.93 40.94 41.78
N ALA A 408 -28.81 40.73 42.49
CA ALA A 408 -27.51 40.11 42.23
C ALA A 408 -26.75 40.02 43.58
N THR A 409 -25.49 39.56 43.56
CA THR A 409 -24.50 39.59 44.68
C THR A 409 -24.72 38.59 45.83
N GLY A 410 -23.62 38.21 46.51
CA GLY A 410 -23.69 37.53 47.82
C GLY A 410 -22.80 36.29 47.99
N GLN A 411 -21.52 36.53 48.25
CA GLN A 411 -20.51 35.69 48.92
C GLN A 411 -20.88 34.31 49.51
N ALA A 412 -19.96 33.36 49.32
CA ALA A 412 -19.87 32.13 50.10
C ALA A 412 -19.43 32.37 51.56
N PRO A 413 -19.82 31.45 52.48
CA PRO A 413 -19.04 31.20 53.69
C PRO A 413 -18.66 29.72 53.86
N ALA A 414 -17.45 29.51 54.37
CA ALA A 414 -16.98 28.30 55.07
C ALA A 414 -16.41 28.78 56.44
N PRO A 415 -15.87 27.94 57.36
CA PRO A 415 -15.71 26.48 57.34
C PRO A 415 -16.09 25.77 58.69
N LYS A 416 -15.95 24.43 58.73
CA LYS A 416 -15.57 23.53 59.86
C LYS A 416 -15.98 22.08 59.51
N ALA A 417 -15.36 20.99 59.96
CA ALA A 417 -14.01 20.71 60.48
C ALA A 417 -13.86 19.16 60.60
N THR A 418 -12.69 18.68 61.05
CA THR A 418 -12.31 17.26 61.31
C THR A 418 -12.00 16.39 60.09
N SER A 419 -11.11 15.38 60.19
CA SER A 419 -9.68 15.43 60.54
C SER A 419 -9.05 14.05 60.31
N ARG A 420 -7.88 14.03 59.66
CA ARG A 420 -7.11 12.84 59.27
C ARG A 420 -6.20 12.30 60.40
N PRO A 421 -6.00 10.98 60.54
CA PRO A 421 -4.87 10.38 61.28
C PRO A 421 -3.60 10.15 60.41
N PRO A 422 -2.41 9.99 61.00
CA PRO A 422 -1.11 10.24 60.34
C PRO A 422 -0.30 8.99 59.93
N PRO A 423 0.84 9.13 59.21
CA PRO A 423 1.77 8.06 58.85
C PRO A 423 3.01 7.98 59.77
N LEU A 424 3.54 6.75 59.99
CA LEU A 424 4.82 6.42 60.63
C LEU A 424 5.28 5.01 60.17
N ALA A 425 6.54 4.55 60.28
CA ALA A 425 7.89 5.11 60.01
C ALA A 425 8.98 4.07 60.39
N GLY A 426 10.04 3.92 59.58
CA GLY A 426 11.34 3.30 59.97
C GLY A 426 11.42 1.75 60.07
N THR A 427 12.61 1.12 60.03
CA THR A 427 14.00 1.66 59.90
C THR A 427 14.99 0.54 59.47
N PRO A 428 16.21 0.87 58.96
CA PRO A 428 17.22 -0.07 58.43
C PRO A 428 18.33 -0.40 59.46
N PRO A 429 19.30 -1.28 59.10
CA PRO A 429 20.66 -0.80 58.73
C PRO A 429 21.27 -1.64 57.58
N ARG A 430 22.54 -1.55 57.09
CA ARG A 430 23.84 -0.99 57.54
C ARG A 430 24.61 -0.31 56.37
N ASP A 431 25.81 0.22 56.66
CA ASP A 431 26.70 0.95 55.74
C ASP A 431 28.21 0.64 56.02
N SER A 432 29.09 1.04 55.09
CA SER A 432 30.57 1.21 55.17
C SER A 432 31.53 -0.02 55.22
N ARG A 433 32.52 -0.03 54.29
CA ARG A 433 34.00 -0.10 54.52
C ARG A 433 34.85 -0.27 53.24
N GLN A 434 35.81 0.63 53.06
CA GLN A 434 37.16 0.37 52.51
C GLN A 434 38.17 0.44 53.70
N PRO A 435 39.49 0.13 53.60
CA PRO A 435 40.35 -0.06 52.41
C PRO A 435 41.24 -1.34 52.42
N GLY A 436 42.04 -1.59 51.36
CA GLY A 436 43.13 -2.61 51.42
C GLY A 436 43.74 -3.08 50.09
N THR A 437 44.76 -2.36 49.60
CA THR A 437 45.90 -2.78 48.72
C THR A 437 46.00 -4.20 48.12
N GLY A 438 46.31 -4.31 46.81
CA GLY A 438 46.89 -5.54 46.23
C GLY A 438 47.12 -5.60 44.70
N ALA A 439 48.34 -5.28 44.25
CA ALA A 439 49.01 -5.67 42.98
C ALA A 439 48.41 -5.34 41.58
N GLY A 440 49.30 -4.90 40.66
CA GLY A 440 49.09 -4.93 39.19
C GLY A 440 49.44 -6.29 38.58
N PRO A 441 49.68 -6.44 37.25
CA PRO A 441 50.16 -5.45 36.26
C PRO A 441 49.06 -5.05 35.25
N GLY A 442 49.21 -4.07 34.34
CA GLY A 442 50.41 -3.47 33.76
C GLY A 442 50.38 -3.63 32.24
N LEU A 443 49.59 -2.81 31.55
CA LEU A 443 49.55 -2.75 30.07
C LEU A 443 50.79 -2.00 29.54
N PRO A 444 51.54 -2.56 28.57
CA PRO A 444 52.71 -1.89 28.03
C PRO A 444 52.32 -0.80 27.01
N ARG A 445 52.99 0.36 27.11
CA ARG A 445 53.12 1.34 26.03
C ARG A 445 54.47 1.15 25.34
N SER A 446 54.47 0.90 24.04
CA SER A 446 55.57 1.12 23.07
C SER A 446 55.11 0.63 21.69
N ALA A 447 55.58 1.16 20.56
CA ALA A 447 56.32 2.41 20.30
C ALA A 447 56.17 2.75 18.80
N SER A 448 56.64 3.94 18.41
CA SER A 448 56.67 4.48 17.05
C SER A 448 57.59 3.72 16.07
N GLY A 449 57.22 3.72 14.79
CA GLY A 449 58.02 3.26 13.64
C GLY A 449 57.11 2.52 12.63
N THR A 450 57.13 2.81 11.33
CA THR A 450 58.00 3.71 10.54
C THR A 450 57.27 4.16 9.27
N GLU A 451 57.65 5.30 8.71
CA GLU A 451 57.10 5.80 7.45
C GLU A 451 57.45 4.88 6.26
N GLY A 452 56.49 4.69 5.36
CA GLY A 452 56.66 4.01 4.09
C GLY A 452 55.92 4.78 3.00
N ALA A 453 56.59 5.74 2.37
CA ALA A 453 55.99 6.55 1.32
C ALA A 453 55.78 5.72 0.04
N ILE A 454 54.56 5.72 -0.48
CA ILE A 454 54.27 5.32 -1.86
C ILE A 454 53.72 6.54 -2.59
N THR A 455 54.54 7.08 -3.50
CA THR A 455 54.14 8.10 -4.46
C THR A 455 53.06 7.56 -5.40
N ILE A 456 51.95 8.27 -5.52
CA ILE A 456 50.96 8.07 -6.59
C ILE A 456 51.20 9.15 -7.64
N ASP A 457 51.58 8.75 -8.85
CA ASP A 457 51.68 9.65 -9.99
C ASP A 457 50.29 10.17 -10.42
N PRO A 458 50.15 11.44 -10.81
CA PRO A 458 48.87 11.98 -11.26
C PRO A 458 48.50 11.45 -12.65
N ILE A 459 47.47 10.61 -12.72
CA ILE A 459 46.88 10.15 -13.97
C ILE A 459 46.30 11.35 -14.73
N THR A 460 46.80 11.59 -15.94
CA THR A 460 46.34 12.64 -16.84
C THR A 460 45.01 12.22 -17.49
N PRO A 461 43.97 13.08 -17.55
CA PRO A 461 42.70 12.70 -18.17
C PRO A 461 42.85 12.57 -19.69
N ALA A 462 42.37 11.44 -20.23
CA ALA A 462 42.32 11.21 -21.68
C ALA A 462 41.26 12.11 -22.33
N GLY A 463 41.62 12.76 -23.44
CA GLY A 463 40.72 13.63 -24.20
C GLY A 463 39.62 12.86 -24.96
N PRO A 464 38.53 13.52 -25.34
CA PRO A 464 37.40 12.88 -26.01
C PRO A 464 37.72 12.50 -27.47
N PRO A 465 37.22 11.35 -27.98
CA PRO A 465 37.40 10.98 -29.38
C PRO A 465 36.54 11.85 -30.31
N SER A 466 37.13 12.30 -31.41
CA SER A 466 36.44 13.08 -32.46
C SER A 466 35.61 12.20 -33.41
N PRO A 467 34.53 12.71 -34.03
CA PRO A 467 33.58 11.89 -34.78
C PRO A 467 34.08 11.53 -36.18
N GLY A 468 34.31 10.23 -36.41
CA GLY A 468 34.52 9.68 -37.75
C GLY A 468 33.20 9.27 -38.40
N GLY A 469 32.66 10.10 -39.29
CA GLY A 469 31.62 9.65 -40.23
C GLY A 469 32.23 9.01 -41.48
N LEU A 470 31.48 8.16 -42.20
CA LEU A 470 31.50 8.08 -43.67
C LEU A 470 30.38 7.17 -44.26
N THR A 471 29.61 7.76 -45.16
CA THR A 471 28.97 7.15 -46.37
C THR A 471 27.99 5.97 -46.26
N VAL A 472 26.71 6.34 -46.32
CA VAL A 472 25.69 5.89 -47.28
C VAL A 472 26.15 4.91 -48.39
N ARG A 473 25.48 3.76 -48.48
CA ARG A 473 25.10 3.10 -49.75
C ARG A 473 23.68 2.55 -49.62
N GLY A 474 22.76 3.02 -50.45
CA GLY A 474 21.40 2.48 -50.49
C GLY A 474 21.02 1.98 -51.87
N ARG A 475 20.10 1.00 -51.94
CA ARG A 475 18.92 1.04 -52.81
C ARG A 475 18.00 -0.20 -52.66
N ARG A 476 16.71 0.10 -52.46
CA ARG A 476 15.51 -0.58 -53.01
C ARG A 476 15.22 -2.04 -52.64
N LEU A 477 14.07 -2.26 -51.99
CA LEU A 477 12.84 -2.63 -52.72
C LEU A 477 11.58 -2.10 -51.98
N ARG A 478 10.47 -1.90 -52.71
CA ARG A 478 9.15 -1.47 -52.20
C ARG A 478 8.08 -2.45 -52.67
N ALA A 479 6.93 -2.41 -51.97
CA ALA A 479 5.59 -2.88 -52.36
C ALA A 479 5.20 -4.35 -52.06
N LEU A 480 4.36 -4.52 -51.02
CA LEU A 480 3.16 -5.39 -51.01
C LEU A 480 2.35 -5.20 -49.71
N ILE A 481 1.53 -4.15 -49.66
CA ILE A 481 0.42 -4.00 -48.70
C ILE A 481 -0.79 -3.55 -49.51
N GLY A 482 -1.81 -4.40 -49.63
CA GLY A 482 -2.97 -4.13 -50.50
C GLY A 482 -4.10 -5.16 -50.51
N THR A 483 -3.91 -6.35 -49.93
CA THR A 483 -4.90 -7.45 -49.98
C THR A 483 -5.47 -7.88 -48.61
N GLY A 484 -4.85 -7.50 -47.48
CA GLY A 484 -5.34 -7.89 -46.15
C GLY A 484 -6.63 -7.18 -45.70
N ALA A 485 -6.80 -5.90 -46.06
CA ALA A 485 -7.90 -5.08 -45.53
C ALA A 485 -9.30 -5.47 -46.04
N LEU A 486 -9.42 -6.06 -47.23
CA LEU A 486 -10.72 -6.42 -47.80
C LEU A 486 -11.33 -7.67 -47.16
N LEU A 487 -10.51 -8.63 -46.73
CA LEU A 487 -10.99 -9.89 -46.14
C LEU A 487 -11.51 -9.69 -44.70
N VAL A 488 -10.90 -8.79 -43.93
CA VAL A 488 -11.35 -8.46 -42.56
C VAL A 488 -12.73 -7.79 -42.59
N LEU A 489 -12.98 -6.90 -43.55
CA LEU A 489 -14.26 -6.19 -43.65
C LEU A 489 -15.42 -7.11 -44.09
N ALA A 490 -15.14 -8.06 -45.00
CA ALA A 490 -16.13 -9.06 -45.41
C ALA A 490 -16.54 -10.00 -44.26
N GLY A 491 -15.58 -10.44 -43.44
CA GLY A 491 -15.86 -11.28 -42.26
C GLY A 491 -16.70 -10.57 -41.20
N LEU A 492 -16.49 -9.27 -40.99
CA LEU A 492 -17.23 -8.48 -40.01
C LEU A 492 -18.71 -8.33 -40.38
N ILE A 493 -19.02 -8.16 -41.67
CA ILE A 493 -20.40 -8.01 -42.16
C ILE A 493 -21.20 -9.32 -41.99
N VAL A 494 -20.58 -10.47 -42.25
CA VAL A 494 -21.24 -11.79 -42.05
C VAL A 494 -21.56 -12.02 -40.57
N LEU A 495 -20.66 -11.64 -39.65
CA LEU A 495 -20.88 -11.79 -38.21
C LEU A 495 -22.04 -10.91 -37.70
N VAL A 496 -22.11 -9.64 -38.15
CA VAL A 496 -23.20 -8.71 -37.77
C VAL A 496 -24.56 -9.19 -38.27
N VAL A 497 -24.65 -9.70 -39.51
CA VAL A 497 -25.91 -10.26 -40.03
C VAL A 497 -26.32 -11.50 -39.25
N PHE A 498 -25.40 -12.41 -38.93
CA PHE A 498 -25.70 -13.64 -38.19
C PHE A 498 -26.23 -13.37 -36.78
N VAL A 499 -25.67 -12.38 -36.07
CA VAL A 499 -26.15 -11.96 -34.74
C VAL A 499 -27.53 -11.29 -34.84
N ALA A 500 -27.73 -10.40 -35.82
CA ALA A 500 -29.02 -9.73 -36.04
C ALA A 500 -30.16 -10.71 -36.36
N THR A 501 -29.91 -11.77 -37.15
CA THR A 501 -30.94 -12.76 -37.48
C THR A 501 -31.35 -13.67 -36.32
N ASN A 502 -30.47 -13.89 -35.34
CA ASN A 502 -30.77 -14.77 -34.20
C ASN A 502 -31.45 -14.04 -33.03
N LEU A 503 -31.31 -12.72 -32.92
CA LEU A 503 -31.97 -11.91 -31.88
C LEU A 503 -33.46 -11.62 -32.15
N LEU A 504 -33.96 -11.90 -33.36
CA LEU A 504 -35.35 -11.66 -33.78
C LEU A 504 -36.29 -12.87 -33.60
N ARG A 505 -35.88 -13.90 -32.84
CA ARG A 505 -36.64 -15.16 -32.72
C ARG A 505 -36.79 -15.70 -31.30
N ALA A 506 -37.24 -14.85 -30.37
CA ALA A 506 -37.70 -15.25 -29.04
C ALA A 506 -39.24 -15.22 -28.96
N PRO A 507 -39.91 -16.30 -28.49
CA PRO A 507 -41.35 -16.27 -28.22
C PRO A 507 -41.66 -15.58 -26.89
N SER A 508 -42.75 -14.82 -26.83
CA SER A 508 -43.18 -14.09 -25.63
C SER A 508 -43.82 -15.00 -24.57
N PRO A 509 -43.50 -14.86 -23.27
CA PRO A 509 -44.22 -15.55 -22.21
C PRO A 509 -45.45 -14.77 -21.75
N SER A 510 -46.63 -15.36 -21.92
CA SER A 510 -47.85 -14.97 -21.18
C SER A 510 -47.75 -15.44 -19.73
N GLY A 511 -48.16 -14.60 -18.77
CA GLY A 511 -47.89 -14.84 -17.35
C GLY A 511 -48.88 -15.75 -16.61
N SER A 512 -48.38 -16.38 -15.55
CA SER A 512 -49.12 -16.82 -14.36
C SER A 512 -48.14 -17.00 -13.18
N ALA A 513 -48.61 -16.80 -11.95
CA ALA A 513 -47.80 -16.89 -10.73
C ALA A 513 -47.28 -18.34 -10.46
N PRO A 514 -46.19 -18.52 -9.68
CA PRO A 514 -45.57 -19.83 -9.51
C PRO A 514 -46.34 -20.73 -8.53
N GLU A 515 -46.64 -21.94 -8.97
CA GLU A 515 -47.12 -23.04 -8.14
C GLU A 515 -45.93 -23.91 -7.70
N SER A 516 -45.87 -24.29 -6.43
CA SER A 516 -44.72 -24.94 -5.81
C SER A 516 -44.76 -26.48 -5.95
N ALA A 517 -43.77 -27.04 -6.65
CA ALA A 517 -43.53 -28.49 -6.75
C ALA A 517 -42.02 -28.77 -7.00
N PRO A 518 -41.52 -30.01 -6.82
CA PRO A 518 -40.82 -30.39 -5.61
C PRO A 518 -39.31 -30.60 -5.79
N THR A 519 -38.60 -30.73 -4.66
CA THR A 519 -37.15 -30.88 -4.56
C THR A 519 -36.60 -32.08 -5.36
N THR A 520 -36.11 -31.84 -6.57
CA THR A 520 -35.13 -32.74 -7.20
C THR A 520 -33.74 -32.42 -6.66
N ALA A 521 -33.14 -33.35 -5.92
CA ALA A 521 -31.75 -33.27 -5.52
C ALA A 521 -30.85 -33.30 -6.76
N GLY A 522 -30.43 -32.11 -7.22
CA GLY A 522 -29.35 -31.98 -8.18
C GLY A 522 -28.07 -32.46 -7.52
N ALA A 523 -27.40 -33.45 -8.13
CA ALA A 523 -26.14 -33.97 -7.62
C ALA A 523 -25.13 -32.83 -7.51
N ALA A 524 -24.63 -32.57 -6.30
CA ALA A 524 -23.47 -31.73 -6.12
C ALA A 524 -22.30 -32.34 -6.93
N GLY A 525 -21.58 -31.49 -7.67
CA GLY A 525 -20.20 -31.82 -8.02
C GLY A 525 -19.38 -32.05 -6.74
N PRO A 526 -18.19 -32.68 -6.82
CA PRO A 526 -17.39 -32.90 -5.63
C PRO A 526 -17.13 -31.57 -4.92
N GLU A 527 -17.71 -31.44 -3.73
CA GLU A 527 -17.47 -30.32 -2.83
C GLU A 527 -16.04 -30.49 -2.32
N HIS A 528 -15.09 -29.86 -3.03
CA HIS A 528 -13.67 -30.01 -2.75
C HIS A 528 -13.41 -29.61 -1.30
N ALA A 529 -12.91 -30.58 -0.51
CA ALA A 529 -12.81 -30.40 0.93
C ALA A 529 -11.87 -29.23 1.26
N ILE A 530 -12.42 -28.25 1.99
CA ILE A 530 -11.66 -27.08 2.43
C ILE A 530 -10.55 -27.55 3.38
N PRO A 531 -9.27 -27.18 3.17
CA PRO A 531 -8.19 -27.52 4.09
C PRO A 531 -8.50 -27.07 5.52
N ALA A 532 -8.22 -27.94 6.48
CA ALA A 532 -8.51 -27.67 7.88
C ALA A 532 -7.32 -26.99 8.57
N LEU A 533 -7.61 -26.04 9.47
CA LEU A 533 -6.61 -25.50 10.38
C LEU A 533 -6.19 -26.58 11.40
N GLY A 534 -4.89 -26.83 11.48
CA GLY A 534 -4.27 -27.72 12.44
C GLY A 534 -3.80 -26.98 13.69
N ALA A 535 -2.75 -27.50 14.32
CA ALA A 535 -2.11 -26.89 15.48
C ALA A 535 -1.36 -25.60 15.14
N THR A 536 -1.41 -24.63 16.06
CA THR A 536 -0.52 -23.48 16.10
C THR A 536 0.71 -23.81 16.93
N ILE A 537 1.90 -23.62 16.37
CA ILE A 537 3.19 -23.97 16.99
C ILE A 537 3.93 -22.68 17.33
N ALA A 538 4.18 -22.43 18.62
CA ALA A 538 5.02 -21.31 19.04
C ALA A 538 6.49 -21.58 18.67
N VAL A 539 7.08 -20.70 17.85
CA VAL A 539 8.49 -20.79 17.42
C VAL A 539 9.34 -19.61 17.91
N GLY A 540 8.70 -18.57 18.45
CA GLY A 540 9.33 -17.34 18.93
C GLY A 540 9.23 -16.21 17.90
N SER A 541 9.70 -15.02 18.28
CA SER A 541 9.53 -13.79 17.49
C SER A 541 10.04 -13.89 16.05
N THR A 542 9.32 -13.19 15.16
CA THR A 542 9.67 -12.95 13.74
C THR A 542 10.05 -14.21 12.95
N PRO A 543 9.19 -15.24 12.81
CA PRO A 543 9.42 -16.36 11.90
C PRO A 543 9.26 -15.88 10.44
N THR A 544 10.31 -15.30 9.88
CA THR A 544 10.31 -14.69 8.54
C THR A 544 9.96 -15.71 7.45
N PHE A 545 10.57 -16.90 7.50
CA PHE A 545 10.45 -17.90 6.43
C PHE A 545 10.46 -19.32 7.00
N VAL A 546 9.58 -20.21 6.52
CA VAL A 546 9.64 -21.65 6.81
C VAL A 546 10.00 -22.44 5.55
N ALA A 547 10.96 -23.35 5.67
CA ALA A 547 11.36 -24.29 4.61
C ALA A 547 11.29 -25.73 5.12
N ILE A 548 10.75 -26.63 4.31
CA ILE A 548 10.66 -28.06 4.63
C ILE A 548 11.80 -28.81 3.95
N SER A 549 12.46 -29.68 4.71
CA SER A 549 13.51 -30.56 4.18
C SER A 549 12.96 -31.48 3.08
N PRO A 550 13.74 -31.87 2.06
CA PRO A 550 13.26 -32.73 0.97
C PRO A 550 12.70 -34.10 1.41
N THR A 551 13.05 -34.56 2.63
CA THR A 551 12.50 -35.79 3.23
C THR A 551 11.14 -35.61 3.91
N GLY A 552 10.67 -34.37 4.06
CA GLY A 552 9.48 -34.00 4.83
C GLY A 552 9.66 -34.04 6.36
N ARG A 553 10.72 -34.67 6.89
CA ARG A 553 10.86 -34.97 8.33
C ARG A 553 11.18 -33.78 9.24
N GLN A 554 11.79 -32.75 8.67
CA GLN A 554 12.13 -31.52 9.39
C GLN A 554 11.64 -30.29 8.65
N ALA A 555 11.23 -29.27 9.41
CA ALA A 555 11.04 -27.90 8.93
C ALA A 555 12.04 -26.97 9.63
N TYR A 556 12.59 -26.01 8.90
CA TYR A 556 13.54 -25.01 9.37
C TYR A 556 12.87 -23.64 9.25
N VAL A 557 12.98 -22.82 10.29
CA VAL A 557 12.32 -21.51 10.39
C VAL A 557 13.36 -20.45 10.63
N ALA A 558 13.52 -19.52 9.68
CA ALA A 558 14.35 -18.34 9.87
C ALA A 558 13.67 -17.39 10.87
N ARG A 559 14.41 -16.97 11.91
CA ARG A 559 13.94 -15.99 12.88
C ARG A 559 14.85 -14.77 12.88
N GLY A 560 14.50 -13.78 12.05
CA GLY A 560 15.31 -12.60 11.75
C GLY A 560 15.81 -11.88 13.00
N ASN A 561 14.90 -11.29 13.78
CA ASN A 561 15.26 -10.47 14.95
C ASN A 561 15.89 -11.29 16.08
N ALA A 562 15.71 -12.61 16.09
CA ALA A 562 16.35 -13.50 17.04
C ALA A 562 17.76 -13.96 16.61
N GLY A 563 18.16 -13.77 15.34
CA GLY A 563 19.46 -14.19 14.82
C GLY A 563 19.65 -15.71 14.80
N VAL A 564 18.58 -16.48 14.59
CA VAL A 564 18.61 -17.95 14.67
C VAL A 564 17.76 -18.62 13.60
N VAL A 565 18.08 -19.88 13.28
CA VAL A 565 17.17 -20.80 12.59
C VAL A 565 16.65 -21.84 13.58
N THR A 566 15.33 -21.95 13.74
CA THR A 566 14.68 -22.98 14.56
C THR A 566 14.39 -24.21 13.73
N VAL A 567 14.68 -25.41 14.26
CA VAL A 567 14.41 -26.69 13.60
C VAL A 567 13.25 -27.40 14.30
N LEU A 568 12.29 -27.88 13.52
CA LEU A 568 11.08 -28.58 13.95
C LEU A 568 11.10 -30.02 13.42
N ASP A 569 10.69 -30.99 14.23
CA ASP A 569 10.24 -32.31 13.73
C ASP A 569 8.77 -32.22 13.32
N THR A 570 8.47 -32.56 12.07
CA THR A 570 7.14 -32.41 11.45
C THR A 570 6.17 -33.54 11.80
N ALA A 571 6.66 -34.69 12.25
CA ALA A 571 5.82 -35.81 12.66
C ALA A 571 5.17 -35.56 14.02
N ILE A 572 5.87 -34.85 14.92
CA ILE A 572 5.40 -34.50 16.26
C ILE A 572 5.15 -32.99 16.48
N ASN A 573 5.36 -32.16 15.46
CA ASN A 573 5.19 -30.69 15.52
C ASN A 573 5.96 -30.02 16.68
N HIS A 574 7.19 -30.48 16.95
CA HIS A 574 7.98 -30.02 18.11
C HIS A 574 9.35 -29.46 17.70
N VAL A 575 9.79 -28.40 18.38
CA VAL A 575 11.12 -27.80 18.17
C VAL A 575 12.21 -28.74 18.69
N THR A 576 13.14 -29.12 17.81
CA THR A 576 14.24 -30.05 18.13
C THR A 576 15.59 -29.37 18.24
N ALA A 577 15.80 -28.22 17.58
CA ALA A 577 17.02 -27.43 17.72
C ALA A 577 16.76 -25.93 17.49
N THR A 578 17.73 -25.11 17.88
CA THR A 578 17.83 -23.69 17.49
C THR A 578 19.30 -23.41 17.19
N VAL A 579 19.57 -22.96 15.97
CA VAL A 579 20.91 -22.76 15.42
C VAL A 579 21.23 -21.27 15.38
N PRO A 580 22.24 -20.78 16.11
CA PRO A 580 22.69 -19.40 16.02
C PRO A 580 23.27 -19.06 14.63
N ILE A 581 22.82 -17.95 14.05
CA ILE A 581 23.30 -17.41 12.79
C ILE A 581 24.15 -16.18 13.09
N ALA A 582 25.45 -16.39 13.25
CA ALA A 582 26.37 -15.36 13.72
C ALA A 582 26.61 -14.22 12.71
N ALA A 583 26.33 -14.45 11.42
CA ALA A 583 26.56 -13.46 10.37
C ALA A 583 25.50 -12.34 10.32
N GLY A 584 24.31 -12.53 10.91
CA GLY A 584 23.25 -11.52 10.96
C GLY A 584 21.84 -12.12 10.99
N PRO A 585 20.79 -11.29 10.80
CA PRO A 585 19.40 -11.74 10.76
C PRO A 585 19.13 -12.70 9.58
N PRO A 586 18.73 -13.96 9.81
CA PRO A 586 18.35 -14.87 8.74
C PRO A 586 16.95 -14.51 8.21
N GLN A 587 16.82 -14.43 6.88
CA GLN A 587 15.62 -13.94 6.21
C GLN A 587 14.94 -15.05 5.39
N PHE A 588 15.67 -15.70 4.48
CA PHE A 588 15.13 -16.68 3.53
C PHE A 588 15.91 -18.00 3.55
N LEU A 589 15.25 -19.12 3.25
CA LEU A 589 15.80 -20.48 3.41
C LEU A 589 15.58 -21.35 2.16
N ALA A 590 16.63 -22.00 1.66
CA ALA A 590 16.54 -22.89 0.50
C ALA A 590 17.39 -24.17 0.66
N PHE A 591 16.76 -25.34 0.56
CA PHE A 591 17.47 -26.62 0.63
C PHE A 591 18.18 -26.97 -0.69
N ALA A 592 19.32 -27.65 -0.58
CA ALA A 592 19.83 -28.46 -1.69
C ALA A 592 18.90 -29.65 -1.96
N PRO A 593 18.76 -30.14 -3.20
CA PRO A 593 17.85 -31.26 -3.53
C PRO A 593 18.12 -32.55 -2.75
N ASP A 594 19.35 -32.79 -2.30
CA ASP A 594 19.72 -33.96 -1.49
C ASP A 594 19.46 -33.78 0.01
N GLY A 595 19.00 -32.60 0.43
CA GLY A 595 18.67 -32.24 1.81
C GLY A 595 19.87 -32.07 2.74
N ARG A 596 21.12 -32.25 2.29
CA ARG A 596 22.32 -32.17 3.15
C ARG A 596 22.74 -30.76 3.50
N ARG A 597 22.31 -29.78 2.70
CA ARG A 597 22.66 -28.37 2.88
C ARG A 597 21.41 -27.50 2.85
N LEU A 598 21.43 -26.48 3.70
CA LEU A 598 20.48 -25.39 3.72
C LEU A 598 21.25 -24.08 3.43
N TYR A 599 20.77 -23.33 2.45
CA TYR A 599 21.27 -22.00 2.13
C TYR A 599 20.38 -20.96 2.81
N ILE A 600 21.00 -20.01 3.50
CA ILE A 600 20.33 -19.03 4.36
C ILE A 600 20.70 -17.64 3.84
N SER A 601 19.72 -16.90 3.31
CA SER A 601 19.93 -15.48 2.96
C SER A 601 19.88 -14.62 4.22
N ILE A 602 20.90 -13.79 4.38
CA ILE A 602 21.13 -13.00 5.60
C ILE A 602 21.36 -11.54 5.19
N PHE A 603 20.55 -10.65 5.75
CA PHE A 603 20.76 -9.21 5.69
C PHE A 603 20.10 -8.47 6.85
N ASN A 604 20.52 -7.22 7.04
CA ASN A 604 19.94 -6.27 7.98
C ASN A 604 19.38 -5.03 7.28
N ASP A 605 18.51 -4.31 7.98
CA ASP A 605 17.81 -3.12 7.46
C ASP A 605 18.74 -1.95 7.16
N GLN A 606 19.94 -1.93 7.74
CA GLN A 606 20.97 -0.92 7.44
C GLN A 606 21.72 -1.20 6.13
N ALA A 607 21.42 -2.31 5.43
CA ALA A 607 22.11 -2.76 4.23
C ALA A 607 23.64 -2.81 4.38
N THR A 608 24.11 -3.32 5.53
CA THR A 608 25.56 -3.52 5.80
C THR A 608 25.95 -5.00 5.83
N ILE A 609 24.98 -5.91 5.85
CA ILE A 609 25.15 -7.36 5.83
C ILE A 609 24.43 -7.90 4.59
N HIS A 610 25.17 -8.58 3.72
CA HIS A 610 24.69 -9.17 2.47
C HIS A 610 25.40 -10.50 2.24
N VAL A 611 24.91 -11.61 2.81
CA VAL A 611 25.58 -12.92 2.71
C VAL A 611 24.61 -14.08 2.56
N ILE A 612 25.10 -15.18 1.97
CA ILE A 612 24.48 -16.51 2.08
C ILE A 612 25.29 -17.35 3.06
N ASP A 613 24.72 -17.79 4.17
CA ASP A 613 25.30 -18.88 4.96
C ASP A 613 24.92 -20.24 4.36
N VAL A 614 25.84 -21.19 4.44
CA VAL A 614 25.64 -22.60 4.08
C VAL A 614 25.66 -23.40 5.37
N LEU A 615 24.55 -24.04 5.70
CA LEU A 615 24.38 -24.88 6.89
C LEU A 615 24.38 -26.36 6.50
N ASP A 616 25.17 -27.18 7.21
CA ASP A 616 25.07 -28.64 7.17
C ASP A 616 23.89 -29.09 8.03
N THR A 617 22.95 -29.83 7.44
CA THR A 617 21.67 -30.17 8.08
C THR A 617 21.77 -31.38 9.02
N ALA A 618 22.83 -32.20 8.89
CA ALA A 618 23.06 -33.34 9.77
C ALA A 618 23.74 -32.90 11.07
N ALA A 619 24.67 -31.93 10.99
CA ALA A 619 25.33 -31.32 12.15
C ALA A 619 24.57 -30.12 12.73
N ASN A 620 23.68 -29.49 11.96
CA ASN A 620 23.05 -28.19 12.27
C ASN A 620 24.08 -27.08 12.55
N THR A 621 25.12 -27.01 11.72
CA THR A 621 26.22 -26.03 11.84
C THR A 621 26.42 -25.26 10.53
N VAL A 622 26.74 -23.98 10.63
CA VAL A 622 27.18 -23.18 9.48
C VAL A 622 28.59 -23.63 9.09
N ILE A 623 28.79 -23.96 7.81
CA ILE A 623 30.04 -24.48 7.24
C ILE A 623 30.70 -23.53 6.24
N ALA A 624 29.98 -22.52 5.74
CA ALA A 624 30.52 -21.45 4.90
C ALA A 624 29.63 -20.21 4.94
N THR A 625 30.20 -19.04 4.63
CA THR A 625 29.51 -17.76 4.43
C THR A 625 29.97 -17.17 3.10
N ILE A 626 29.03 -16.76 2.24
CA ILE A 626 29.28 -16.34 0.85
C ILE A 626 28.82 -14.88 0.66
N PRO A 627 29.73 -13.90 0.52
CA PRO A 627 29.38 -12.51 0.28
C PRO A 627 28.54 -12.30 -0.98
N GLN A 628 27.54 -11.41 -0.90
CA GLN A 628 26.66 -10.99 -1.99
C GLN A 628 26.82 -9.48 -2.25
N PRO A 629 26.51 -8.98 -3.47
CA PRO A 629 26.68 -7.57 -3.81
C PRO A 629 25.61 -6.64 -3.21
N ALA A 630 24.46 -7.17 -2.80
CA ALA A 630 23.32 -6.46 -2.20
C ALA A 630 22.45 -7.46 -1.42
N ARG A 631 21.32 -7.05 -0.82
CA ARG A 631 20.47 -7.93 0.02
C ARG A 631 20.06 -9.20 -0.74
N PRO A 632 20.51 -10.40 -0.33
CA PRO A 632 20.07 -11.63 -0.94
C PRO A 632 18.63 -11.95 -0.51
N PHE A 633 17.76 -12.17 -1.48
CA PHE A 633 16.38 -12.59 -1.25
C PHE A 633 16.27 -14.12 -1.39
N LEU A 634 15.08 -14.71 -1.61
CA LEU A 634 14.94 -16.17 -1.62
C LEU A 634 15.75 -16.79 -2.77
N PRO A 635 16.77 -17.62 -2.49
CA PRO A 635 17.55 -18.25 -3.52
C PRO A 635 16.98 -19.64 -3.84
N ALA A 636 17.41 -20.25 -4.94
CA ALA A 636 17.06 -21.63 -5.24
C ALA A 636 18.25 -22.41 -5.80
N VAL A 637 18.31 -23.70 -5.45
CA VAL A 637 19.32 -24.64 -5.98
C VAL A 637 18.78 -25.30 -7.23
N THR A 638 19.60 -25.44 -8.27
CA THR A 638 19.24 -26.16 -9.50
C THR A 638 18.87 -27.61 -9.20
N PRO A 639 17.95 -28.26 -9.95
CA PRO A 639 17.55 -29.65 -9.69
C PRO A 639 18.70 -30.67 -9.69
N ASP A 640 19.81 -30.38 -10.37
CA ASP A 640 21.03 -31.21 -10.36
C ASP A 640 21.97 -30.94 -9.16
N GLY A 641 21.60 -30.03 -8.26
CA GLY A 641 22.32 -29.66 -7.05
C GLY A 641 23.56 -28.79 -7.24
N LYS A 642 23.95 -28.45 -8.48
CA LYS A 642 25.28 -27.86 -8.77
C LYS A 642 25.37 -26.35 -8.65
N ARG A 643 24.26 -25.63 -8.76
CA ARG A 643 24.27 -24.16 -8.73
C ARG A 643 23.15 -23.62 -7.85
N LEU A 644 23.45 -22.53 -7.15
CA LEU A 644 22.50 -21.73 -6.39
C LEU A 644 22.31 -20.39 -7.10
N PHE A 645 21.07 -20.03 -7.40
CA PHE A 645 20.71 -18.73 -7.96
C PHE A 645 20.18 -17.86 -6.82
N VAL A 646 20.72 -16.66 -6.64
CA VAL A 646 20.38 -15.74 -5.54
C VAL A 646 19.90 -14.40 -6.11
N PRO A 647 18.60 -14.07 -6.02
CA PRO A 647 18.10 -12.74 -6.30
C PRO A 647 18.74 -11.71 -5.35
N ASN A 648 19.28 -10.61 -5.86
CA ASN A 648 19.87 -9.54 -5.06
C ASN A 648 19.01 -8.28 -5.15
N HIS A 649 18.15 -8.06 -4.15
CA HIS A 649 17.07 -7.07 -4.15
C HIS A 649 17.47 -5.68 -4.65
N ASP A 650 18.51 -5.10 -4.06
CA ASP A 650 18.90 -3.70 -4.34
C ASP A 650 19.67 -3.55 -5.67
N THR A 651 19.66 -4.59 -6.52
CA THR A 651 20.30 -4.60 -7.84
C THR A 651 19.41 -5.27 -8.87
N ALA A 652 19.57 -4.92 -10.14
CA ALA A 652 18.92 -5.63 -11.25
C ALA A 652 19.64 -6.95 -11.60
N ALA A 653 19.97 -7.79 -10.62
CA ALA A 653 20.84 -8.94 -10.79
C ALA A 653 20.50 -10.18 -9.93
N VAL A 654 20.80 -11.37 -10.49
CA VAL A 654 20.79 -12.66 -9.79
C VAL A 654 22.21 -13.22 -9.76
N SER A 655 22.78 -13.45 -8.57
CA SER A 655 24.06 -14.15 -8.42
C SER A 655 23.90 -15.62 -8.82
N VAL A 656 24.91 -16.19 -9.47
CA VAL A 656 25.02 -17.65 -9.64
C VAL A 656 26.23 -18.13 -8.85
N ILE A 657 26.00 -19.06 -7.94
CA ILE A 657 27.02 -19.66 -7.07
C ILE A 657 27.20 -21.12 -7.46
N ASP A 658 28.44 -21.58 -7.59
CA ASP A 658 28.79 -22.99 -7.70
C ASP A 658 28.70 -23.65 -6.30
N THR A 659 27.89 -24.69 -6.15
CA THR A 659 27.64 -25.29 -4.83
C THR A 659 28.78 -26.17 -4.33
N ALA A 660 29.66 -26.65 -5.21
CA ALA A 660 30.80 -27.47 -4.79
C ALA A 660 31.92 -26.62 -4.15
N THR A 661 32.13 -25.41 -4.68
CA THR A 661 33.20 -24.48 -4.28
C THR A 661 32.71 -23.30 -3.44
N ASN A 662 31.40 -23.06 -3.37
CA ASN A 662 30.77 -21.88 -2.77
C ASN A 662 31.21 -20.53 -3.42
N ALA A 663 31.75 -20.57 -4.63
CA ALA A 663 32.18 -19.37 -5.36
C ALA A 663 31.02 -18.75 -6.15
N VAL A 664 30.89 -17.42 -6.13
CA VAL A 664 30.05 -16.67 -7.08
C VAL A 664 30.72 -16.74 -8.45
N ILE A 665 30.10 -17.43 -9.41
CA ILE A 665 30.66 -17.70 -10.75
C ILE A 665 30.07 -16.80 -11.85
N ALA A 666 28.90 -16.18 -11.62
CA ALA A 666 28.29 -15.23 -12.56
C ALA A 666 27.29 -14.28 -11.89
N GLN A 667 26.90 -13.24 -12.62
CA GLN A 667 25.80 -12.33 -12.31
C GLN A 667 24.89 -12.24 -13.55
N ILE A 668 23.61 -12.55 -13.40
CA ILE A 668 22.61 -12.48 -14.47
C ILE A 668 21.87 -11.16 -14.33
N LYS A 669 21.99 -10.27 -15.33
CA LYS A 669 21.19 -9.03 -15.34
C LYS A 669 19.72 -9.38 -15.63
N VAL A 670 18.83 -9.00 -14.72
CA VAL A 670 17.37 -9.18 -14.79
C VAL A 670 16.67 -7.81 -14.75
N ALA A 671 15.35 -7.78 -14.58
CA ALA A 671 14.64 -6.54 -14.29
C ALA A 671 14.91 -6.09 -12.83
N PRO A 672 14.85 -4.79 -12.50
CA PRO A 672 15.05 -4.29 -11.14
C PRO A 672 14.23 -4.98 -10.05
N ASN A 673 14.84 -5.10 -8.88
CA ASN A 673 14.28 -5.61 -7.64
C ASN A 673 13.80 -7.09 -7.71
N PRO A 674 14.71 -8.06 -7.90
CA PRO A 674 14.37 -9.49 -7.97
C PRO A 674 14.23 -10.09 -6.55
N HIS A 675 13.09 -10.74 -6.27
CA HIS A 675 12.73 -11.27 -4.93
C HIS A 675 12.81 -12.79 -4.81
N TRP A 676 12.59 -13.52 -5.89
CA TRP A 676 12.35 -14.96 -5.82
C TRP A 676 12.79 -15.61 -7.11
N VAL A 677 13.33 -16.83 -7.05
CA VAL A 677 13.68 -17.62 -8.23
C VAL A 677 13.21 -19.06 -8.08
N ALA A 678 12.57 -19.60 -9.12
CA ALA A 678 12.12 -20.99 -9.17
C ALA A 678 12.54 -21.63 -10.50
N PHE A 679 12.92 -22.92 -10.49
CA PHE A 679 13.35 -23.64 -11.69
C PHE A 679 12.24 -24.47 -12.32
N SER A 680 12.24 -24.57 -13.64
CA SER A 680 11.50 -25.62 -14.35
C SER A 680 11.96 -27.00 -13.85
N ARG A 681 11.07 -28.00 -13.93
CA ARG A 681 11.32 -29.37 -13.41
C ARG A 681 12.56 -30.04 -14.02
N ASP A 682 12.92 -29.68 -15.24
CA ASP A 682 14.11 -30.15 -15.96
C ASP A 682 15.38 -29.30 -15.70
N GLY A 683 15.26 -28.24 -14.89
CA GLY A 683 16.33 -27.30 -14.56
C GLY A 683 16.79 -26.40 -15.71
N ARG A 684 16.15 -26.44 -16.90
CA ARG A 684 16.57 -25.68 -18.09
C ARG A 684 16.25 -24.20 -18.00
N LEU A 685 15.15 -23.85 -17.35
CA LEU A 685 14.67 -22.48 -17.18
C LEU A 685 14.61 -22.12 -15.69
N ALA A 686 14.87 -20.85 -15.39
CA ALA A 686 14.54 -20.24 -14.11
C ALA A 686 13.57 -19.08 -14.34
N TYR A 687 12.63 -18.90 -13.41
CA TYR A 687 11.66 -17.82 -13.41
C TYR A 687 11.95 -16.96 -12.19
N THR A 688 12.12 -15.65 -12.38
CA THR A 688 12.44 -14.71 -11.31
C THR A 688 11.36 -13.65 -11.20
N ALA A 689 10.76 -13.51 -10.01
CA ALA A 689 9.84 -12.42 -9.68
C ALA A 689 10.63 -11.11 -9.50
N ASN A 690 10.28 -10.05 -10.22
CA ASN A 690 10.97 -8.76 -10.16
C ASN A 690 9.96 -7.71 -9.67
N HIS A 691 9.93 -7.52 -8.35
CA HIS A 691 8.89 -6.85 -7.57
C HIS A 691 8.61 -5.43 -8.08
N GLU A 692 9.58 -4.53 -8.00
CA GLU A 692 9.38 -3.15 -8.50
C GLU A 692 9.06 -3.05 -9.99
N SER A 693 9.38 -4.09 -10.77
CA SER A 693 9.32 -4.06 -12.22
C SER A 693 8.02 -4.64 -12.79
N ASN A 694 7.13 -5.19 -11.95
CA ASN A 694 5.84 -5.77 -12.35
C ASN A 694 5.97 -6.88 -13.42
N VAL A 695 7.08 -7.63 -13.40
CA VAL A 695 7.43 -8.64 -14.41
C VAL A 695 8.05 -9.89 -13.81
N VAL A 696 7.82 -11.04 -14.47
CA VAL A 696 8.59 -12.27 -14.28
C VAL A 696 9.65 -12.37 -15.39
N SER A 697 10.92 -12.56 -15.01
CA SER A 697 12.03 -12.77 -15.94
C SER A 697 12.25 -14.27 -16.14
N VAL A 698 12.33 -14.71 -17.39
CA VAL A 698 12.62 -16.10 -17.76
C VAL A 698 14.09 -16.21 -18.16
N ILE A 699 14.85 -17.09 -17.52
CA ILE A 699 16.29 -17.21 -17.65
C ILE A 699 16.64 -18.61 -18.17
N ASP A 700 17.44 -18.71 -19.23
CA ASP A 700 18.06 -19.96 -19.64
C ASP A 700 19.24 -20.28 -18.72
N THR A 701 19.16 -21.42 -18.01
CA THR A 701 20.15 -21.73 -16.97
C THR A 701 21.48 -22.23 -17.56
N ALA A 702 21.53 -22.65 -18.82
CA ALA A 702 22.77 -23.13 -19.44
C ALA A 702 23.64 -21.96 -19.93
N THR A 703 23.01 -20.95 -20.51
CA THR A 703 23.66 -19.75 -21.10
C THR A 703 23.68 -18.55 -20.17
N LEU A 704 22.92 -18.59 -19.07
CA LEU A 704 22.78 -17.53 -18.07
C LEU A 704 22.25 -16.21 -18.66
N LYS A 705 21.26 -16.31 -19.55
CA LYS A 705 20.64 -15.18 -20.25
C LYS A 705 19.14 -15.12 -19.99
N VAL A 706 18.62 -13.90 -19.84
CA VAL A 706 17.17 -13.65 -19.88
C VAL A 706 16.67 -13.90 -21.30
N LEU A 707 15.71 -14.81 -21.45
CA LEU A 707 15.02 -15.14 -22.69
C LEU A 707 13.77 -14.28 -22.90
N ALA A 708 13.07 -13.95 -21.82
CA ALA A 708 11.82 -13.20 -21.84
C ALA A 708 11.61 -12.43 -20.55
N THR A 709 10.81 -11.36 -20.62
CA THR A 709 10.32 -10.59 -19.48
C THR A 709 8.81 -10.44 -19.66
N ILE A 710 8.05 -11.04 -18.75
CA ILE A 710 6.61 -11.25 -18.89
C ILE A 710 5.90 -10.30 -17.91
N PRO A 711 5.10 -9.33 -18.39
CA PRO A 711 4.27 -8.49 -17.52
C PRO A 711 3.28 -9.32 -16.70
N VAL A 712 3.19 -9.00 -15.41
CA VAL A 712 2.26 -9.61 -14.45
C VAL A 712 1.55 -8.51 -13.65
N GLY A 713 0.84 -8.86 -12.57
CA GLY A 713 0.28 -7.88 -11.65
C GLY A 713 1.36 -7.05 -10.94
N THR A 714 0.96 -5.94 -10.31
CA THR A 714 1.85 -5.05 -9.55
C THR A 714 2.55 -5.78 -8.41
N SER A 715 3.86 -5.55 -8.28
CA SER A 715 4.71 -6.04 -7.18
C SER A 715 4.74 -7.58 -7.04
N PRO A 716 5.19 -8.34 -8.05
CA PRO A 716 5.35 -9.79 -7.94
C PRO A 716 6.42 -10.16 -6.91
N HIS A 717 6.02 -10.82 -5.83
CA HIS A 717 6.87 -11.12 -4.68
C HIS A 717 7.43 -12.55 -4.71
N SER A 718 6.64 -13.53 -5.12
CA SER A 718 7.04 -14.95 -5.19
C SER A 718 6.60 -15.61 -6.50
N VAL A 719 7.29 -16.68 -6.91
CA VAL A 719 6.92 -17.52 -8.05
C VAL A 719 7.01 -19.02 -7.73
N ALA A 720 6.01 -19.79 -8.16
CA ALA A 720 5.92 -21.23 -7.94
C ALA A 720 5.59 -22.01 -9.21
N ILE A 721 6.33 -23.10 -9.43
CA ILE A 721 6.25 -23.96 -10.61
C ILE A 721 5.30 -25.13 -10.31
N SER A 722 4.30 -25.34 -11.16
CA SER A 722 3.46 -26.55 -11.10
C SER A 722 4.28 -27.76 -11.54
N LEU A 723 4.15 -28.89 -10.82
CA LEU A 723 4.96 -30.09 -11.05
C LEU A 723 4.40 -30.98 -12.17
N ASP A 724 3.12 -30.81 -12.50
CA ASP A 724 2.29 -31.63 -13.37
C ASP A 724 1.79 -30.89 -14.63
N ARG A 725 1.64 -29.55 -14.57
CA ARG A 725 1.20 -28.70 -15.67
C ARG A 725 2.31 -27.75 -16.09
N PRO A 726 2.33 -27.27 -17.36
CA PRO A 726 3.34 -26.35 -17.85
C PRO A 726 3.09 -24.90 -17.36
N LEU A 727 2.98 -24.70 -16.05
CA LEU A 727 2.61 -23.41 -15.45
C LEU A 727 3.61 -22.92 -14.41
N VAL A 728 3.83 -21.62 -14.40
CA VAL A 728 4.40 -20.89 -13.25
C VAL A 728 3.37 -19.86 -12.79
N ALA A 729 3.15 -19.77 -11.49
CA ALA A 729 2.29 -18.76 -10.89
C ALA A 729 3.12 -17.71 -10.15
N SER A 730 2.65 -16.46 -10.14
CA SER A 730 3.29 -15.29 -9.54
C SER A 730 2.31 -14.60 -8.58
N ALA A 731 2.66 -14.49 -7.29
CA ALA A 731 1.88 -13.73 -6.32
C ALA A 731 2.21 -12.24 -6.44
N ASN A 732 1.21 -11.40 -6.75
CA ASN A 732 1.37 -9.98 -7.05
C ASN A 732 0.84 -9.16 -5.88
N TYR A 733 1.76 -8.72 -5.02
CA TYR A 733 1.52 -8.21 -3.68
C TYR A 733 0.60 -6.98 -3.67
N ASP A 734 0.95 -5.92 -4.40
CA ASP A 734 0.13 -4.70 -4.44
C ASP A 734 -1.15 -4.87 -5.27
N ALA A 735 -1.12 -5.78 -6.25
CA ALA A 735 -2.28 -6.03 -7.12
C ALA A 735 -3.31 -7.00 -6.53
N ASN A 736 -3.07 -7.59 -5.34
CA ASN A 736 -3.98 -8.53 -4.67
C ASN A 736 -4.45 -9.66 -5.61
N SER A 737 -3.51 -10.23 -6.37
CA SER A 737 -3.81 -11.23 -7.41
C SER A 737 -2.67 -12.22 -7.61
N VAL A 738 -2.99 -13.38 -8.15
CA VAL A 738 -2.02 -14.33 -8.71
C VAL A 738 -2.06 -14.25 -10.24
N THR A 739 -0.90 -14.25 -10.89
CA THR A 739 -0.81 -14.35 -12.35
C THR A 739 -0.23 -15.71 -12.72
N GLU A 740 -0.97 -16.50 -13.52
CA GLU A 740 -0.48 -17.75 -14.09
C GLU A 740 0.10 -17.52 -15.48
N ILE A 741 1.25 -18.14 -15.74
CA ILE A 741 2.01 -18.05 -17.00
C ILE A 741 2.22 -19.46 -17.54
N ASP A 742 1.86 -19.68 -18.80
CA ASP A 742 2.21 -20.89 -19.56
C ASP A 742 3.71 -20.89 -19.93
N THR A 743 4.41 -21.92 -19.47
CA THR A 743 5.88 -22.07 -19.60
C THR A 743 6.33 -22.58 -20.97
N THR A 744 5.41 -22.99 -21.85
CA THR A 744 5.72 -23.36 -23.23
C THR A 744 5.66 -22.17 -24.18
N THR A 745 4.82 -21.18 -23.88
CA THR A 745 4.54 -20.01 -24.72
C THR A 745 5.02 -18.68 -24.11
N ASN A 746 5.39 -18.68 -22.82
CA ASN A 746 5.73 -17.48 -22.04
C ASN A 746 4.61 -16.42 -22.05
N LYS A 747 3.35 -16.87 -21.91
CA LYS A 747 2.16 -15.99 -21.91
C LYS A 747 1.38 -16.14 -20.62
N VAL A 748 0.86 -15.01 -20.13
CA VAL A 748 -0.17 -15.01 -19.08
C VAL A 748 -1.41 -15.73 -19.59
N VAL A 749 -1.89 -16.70 -18.81
CA VAL A 749 -3.12 -17.47 -19.09
C VAL A 749 -4.25 -17.13 -18.11
N ALA A 750 -3.93 -16.64 -16.91
CA ALA A 750 -4.93 -16.14 -15.97
C ALA A 750 -4.35 -15.07 -15.04
N THR A 751 -5.22 -14.17 -14.58
CA THR A 751 -4.99 -13.30 -13.43
C THR A 751 -6.16 -13.50 -12.48
N ILE A 752 -5.88 -14.06 -11.30
CA ILE A 752 -6.84 -14.56 -10.32
C ILE A 752 -6.83 -13.58 -9.14
N PRO A 753 -7.93 -12.85 -8.86
CA PRO A 753 -8.03 -12.03 -7.65
C PRO A 753 -7.94 -12.90 -6.40
N VAL A 754 -7.17 -12.43 -5.41
CA VAL A 754 -7.05 -13.06 -4.08
C VAL A 754 -7.20 -11.99 -2.99
N GLU A 755 -7.00 -12.39 -1.75
CA GLU A 755 -7.02 -11.51 -0.59
C GLU A 755 -5.84 -10.52 -0.53
N ARG A 756 -5.81 -9.62 0.47
CA ARG A 756 -4.87 -8.50 0.50
C ARG A 756 -3.41 -8.92 0.68
N ASN A 757 -2.54 -8.32 -0.13
CA ASN A 757 -1.08 -8.47 -0.07
C ASN A 757 -0.60 -9.94 -0.12
N PRO A 758 -0.84 -10.66 -1.24
CA PRO A 758 -0.35 -12.00 -1.44
C PRO A 758 1.17 -12.02 -1.57
N ARG A 759 1.84 -12.69 -0.64
CA ARG A 759 3.30 -12.68 -0.47
C ARG A 759 3.96 -13.95 -0.98
N ASP A 760 3.37 -15.10 -0.64
CA ASP A 760 3.87 -16.42 -1.01
C ASP A 760 2.79 -17.25 -1.70
N ILE A 761 3.21 -18.15 -2.59
CA ILE A 761 2.34 -19.11 -3.29
C ILE A 761 3.04 -20.47 -3.39
N ALA A 762 2.34 -21.54 -3.00
CA ALA A 762 2.84 -22.91 -3.15
C ALA A 762 1.81 -23.81 -3.83
N TRP A 763 2.27 -24.68 -4.72
CA TRP A 763 1.46 -25.75 -5.32
C TRP A 763 1.39 -26.97 -4.41
N ALA A 764 0.21 -27.55 -4.27
CA ALA A 764 0.05 -28.91 -3.77
C ALA A 764 0.90 -29.88 -4.65
N PRO A 765 1.54 -30.92 -4.07
CA PRO A 765 2.37 -31.86 -4.84
C PRO A 765 1.61 -32.62 -5.94
N ASP A 766 0.28 -32.71 -5.84
CA ASP A 766 -0.60 -33.33 -6.83
C ASP A 766 -1.05 -32.37 -7.96
N GLY A 767 -0.73 -31.07 -7.84
CA GLY A 767 -1.07 -30.03 -8.80
C GLY A 767 -2.51 -29.51 -8.76
N GLN A 768 -3.38 -30.05 -7.89
CA GLN A 768 -4.82 -29.71 -7.89
C GLN A 768 -5.13 -28.34 -7.26
N PHE A 769 -4.30 -27.89 -6.31
CA PHE A 769 -4.50 -26.63 -5.62
C PHE A 769 -3.22 -25.79 -5.54
N ALA A 770 -3.37 -24.48 -5.61
CA ALA A 770 -2.37 -23.53 -5.12
C ALA A 770 -2.85 -22.86 -3.84
N TYR A 771 -1.94 -22.63 -2.91
CA TYR A 771 -2.19 -21.95 -1.65
C TYR A 771 -1.42 -20.64 -1.63
N VAL A 772 -2.13 -19.53 -1.45
CA VAL A 772 -1.58 -18.18 -1.50
C VAL A 772 -1.67 -17.55 -0.12
N VAL A 773 -0.54 -17.17 0.45
CA VAL A 773 -0.47 -16.48 1.75
C VAL A 773 -0.69 -14.99 1.54
N ASN A 774 -1.73 -14.43 2.19
CA ASN A 774 -2.18 -13.05 2.04
C ASN A 774 -1.91 -12.31 3.35
N GLU A 775 -0.78 -11.60 3.39
CA GLU A 775 -0.24 -10.95 4.58
C GLU A 775 -1.25 -9.93 5.15
N GLY A 776 -1.70 -9.01 4.31
CA GLY A 776 -2.58 -7.91 4.67
C GLY A 776 -4.02 -8.33 5.00
N SER A 777 -4.42 -9.56 4.67
CA SER A 777 -5.72 -10.13 5.08
C SER A 777 -5.59 -11.21 6.16
N ASN A 778 -4.39 -11.46 6.71
CA ASN A 778 -4.13 -12.50 7.72
C ASN A 778 -4.76 -13.87 7.38
N SER A 779 -4.68 -14.27 6.10
CA SER A 779 -5.41 -15.42 5.55
C SER A 779 -4.71 -16.09 4.37
N ILE A 780 -5.23 -17.24 3.97
CA ILE A 780 -4.69 -18.09 2.91
C ILE A 780 -5.81 -18.34 1.89
N SER A 781 -5.55 -18.01 0.63
CA SER A 781 -6.49 -18.24 -0.47
C SER A 781 -6.15 -19.59 -1.12
N VAL A 782 -7.14 -20.46 -1.24
CA VAL A 782 -7.02 -21.77 -1.91
C VAL A 782 -7.55 -21.62 -3.32
N ILE A 783 -6.69 -21.82 -4.33
CA ILE A 783 -7.04 -21.73 -5.75
C ILE A 783 -7.17 -23.14 -6.32
N ASP A 784 -8.32 -23.47 -6.91
CA ASP A 784 -8.48 -24.67 -7.75
C ASP A 784 -7.74 -24.46 -9.07
N ALA A 785 -6.77 -25.34 -9.32
CA ALA A 785 -5.88 -25.32 -10.47
C ALA A 785 -6.57 -25.37 -11.83
N ARG A 786 -7.73 -26.02 -11.91
CA ARG A 786 -8.41 -26.35 -13.18
C ARG A 786 -9.40 -25.27 -13.59
N THR A 787 -9.96 -24.55 -12.63
CA THR A 787 -11.00 -23.54 -12.79
C THR A 787 -10.48 -22.12 -12.59
N ASN A 788 -9.31 -21.97 -11.97
CA ASN A 788 -8.68 -20.70 -11.63
C ASN A 788 -9.57 -19.81 -10.75
N GLN A 789 -10.29 -20.46 -9.82
CA GLN A 789 -11.14 -19.81 -8.83
C GLN A 789 -10.60 -20.03 -7.42
N VAL A 790 -10.74 -19.01 -6.56
CA VAL A 790 -10.53 -19.17 -5.12
C VAL A 790 -11.70 -19.97 -4.55
N THR A 791 -11.44 -21.18 -4.10
CA THR A 791 -12.45 -22.10 -3.53
C THR A 791 -12.63 -21.92 -2.03
N ALA A 792 -11.62 -21.40 -1.32
CA ALA A 792 -11.70 -21.08 0.10
C ALA A 792 -10.73 -19.97 0.50
N THR A 793 -11.09 -19.24 1.55
CA THR A 793 -10.21 -18.30 2.27
C THR A 793 -10.12 -18.75 3.73
N ILE A 794 -8.92 -19.12 4.18
CA ILE A 794 -8.66 -19.70 5.49
C ILE A 794 -7.95 -18.66 6.38
N PRO A 795 -8.49 -18.26 7.54
CA PRO A 795 -7.80 -17.34 8.44
C PRO A 795 -6.58 -17.98 9.09
N THR A 796 -5.54 -17.20 9.37
CA THR A 796 -4.32 -17.64 10.08
C THR A 796 -3.90 -16.60 11.13
N GLY A 797 -2.67 -16.70 11.65
CA GLY A 797 -2.06 -15.71 12.53
C GLY A 797 -1.84 -14.34 11.85
N GLY A 798 -1.33 -13.39 12.62
CA GLY A 798 -0.96 -12.04 12.16
C GLY A 798 0.30 -12.03 11.29
N SER A 799 0.27 -11.24 10.20
CA SER A 799 1.27 -11.15 9.14
C SER A 799 1.79 -12.52 8.71
N PRO A 800 0.94 -13.36 8.08
CA PRO A 800 1.40 -14.61 7.51
C PRO A 800 2.32 -14.30 6.32
N ASN A 801 3.51 -14.90 6.32
CA ASN A 801 4.61 -14.51 5.44
C ASN A 801 4.86 -15.55 4.34
N THR A 802 4.95 -16.84 4.72
CA THR A 802 5.36 -17.93 3.82
C THR A 802 4.59 -19.22 4.09
N ILE A 803 4.50 -20.11 3.09
CA ILE A 803 3.89 -21.44 3.20
C ILE A 803 4.80 -22.53 2.62
N ALA A 804 5.08 -23.55 3.43
CA ALA A 804 5.79 -24.75 3.00
C ALA A 804 4.88 -25.97 3.13
N ILE A 805 4.81 -26.79 2.07
CA ILE A 805 3.96 -28.00 2.00
C ILE A 805 4.84 -29.25 2.14
N LEU A 806 4.41 -30.25 2.91
CA LEU A 806 5.11 -31.53 3.02
C LEU A 806 5.14 -32.25 1.66
N PRO A 807 6.21 -33.02 1.35
CA PRO A 807 6.29 -33.79 0.12
C PRO A 807 5.18 -34.84 -0.09
N ASP A 808 4.48 -35.24 0.98
CA ASP A 808 3.32 -36.15 0.90
C ASP A 808 2.00 -35.45 0.56
N GLY A 809 2.01 -34.11 0.48
CA GLY A 809 0.87 -33.27 0.15
C GLY A 809 -0.18 -33.14 1.26
N ARG A 810 0.03 -33.73 2.44
CA ARG A 810 -1.01 -33.83 3.48
C ARG A 810 -1.05 -32.67 4.45
N LYS A 811 0.09 -31.99 4.64
CA LYS A 811 0.20 -30.89 5.61
C LYS A 811 1.02 -29.74 5.07
N ALA A 812 0.64 -28.52 5.43
CA ALA A 812 1.45 -27.33 5.23
C ALA A 812 1.75 -26.62 6.56
N TYR A 813 2.81 -25.82 6.55
CA TYR A 813 3.23 -24.94 7.63
C TYR A 813 3.29 -23.52 7.08
N VAL A 814 2.63 -22.59 7.78
CA VAL A 814 2.55 -21.17 7.40
C VAL A 814 3.20 -20.36 8.50
N SER A 815 4.22 -19.56 8.16
CA SER A 815 4.87 -18.71 9.15
C SER A 815 4.07 -17.42 9.38
N ASN A 816 3.79 -17.08 10.65
CA ASN A 816 3.07 -15.88 11.03
C ASN A 816 4.05 -14.93 11.76
N LEU A 817 4.52 -13.90 11.07
CA LEU A 817 5.61 -13.03 11.49
C LEU A 817 5.30 -12.32 12.81
N ASP A 818 4.17 -11.60 12.85
CA ASP A 818 3.73 -10.86 14.04
C ASP A 818 3.38 -11.83 15.17
N SER A 819 2.78 -12.97 14.83
CA SER A 819 2.29 -13.92 15.83
C SER A 819 3.36 -14.83 16.47
N GLY A 820 4.62 -14.81 15.98
CA GLY A 820 5.68 -15.65 16.53
C GLY A 820 5.44 -17.16 16.42
N THR A 821 4.58 -17.58 15.47
CA THR A 821 4.05 -18.94 15.35
C THR A 821 4.15 -19.50 13.94
N LEU A 822 4.05 -20.83 13.83
CA LEU A 822 3.60 -21.50 12.61
C LEU A 822 2.14 -21.92 12.77
N THR A 823 1.30 -21.66 11.78
CA THR A 823 0.01 -22.34 11.63
C THR A 823 0.23 -23.61 10.82
N THR A 824 -0.32 -24.76 11.24
CA THR A 824 -0.39 -25.93 10.36
C THR A 824 -1.73 -25.98 9.62
N LEU A 825 -1.71 -26.48 8.39
CA LEU A 825 -2.91 -26.80 7.60
C LEU A 825 -2.89 -28.29 7.30
N GLU A 826 -3.98 -29.00 7.57
CA GLU A 826 -4.21 -30.34 7.03
C GLU A 826 -4.88 -30.17 5.66
N LEU A 827 -4.17 -30.55 4.60
CA LEU A 827 -4.60 -30.37 3.21
C LEU A 827 -5.49 -31.54 2.79
N ALA A 828 -6.52 -31.25 1.99
CA ALA A 828 -7.28 -32.28 1.30
C ALA A 828 -6.41 -32.85 0.16
N GLY A 829 -6.25 -34.18 0.14
CA GLY A 829 -5.57 -34.92 -0.93
C GLY A 829 -6.47 -35.96 -1.60
#